data_AF-A0A3D2I5P5-F1
#
_entry.id   AF-A0A3D2I5P5-F1
#
_cell.length_a   1.000
_cell.length_b   1.000
_cell.length_c   1.000
_cell.angle_alpha   90.00
_cell.angle_beta   90.00
_cell.angle_gamma   90.00
#
_symmetry.space_group_name_H-M   'P 1'
#
loop_
_entity.id
_entity.type
_entity.pdbx_description
1 polymer ?
#
loop_
_entity_poly.entity_id
_entity_poly.type
_entity_poly.pdbx_seq_one_letter_code
_entity_poly.pdbx_strand_id
1 'polypeptide(L)'
;MRKKLSVLLLILMLIMNQAAPMGIKAADAADEVKVYVENGEGSLTEGDGTAQRPYQNIRTALKQIQTGQTLVLVGEVSYTKYETCEDGSPKPLFVDKDITIVGSDTSAGLKIRSMIQLGADVTFRDMWLQMVPQAGNARGTTIYAAGHTLVLDAVDTRVGISTLQDDVRPLISGGAYQGEEGKMGSHTTIKVVNPISQTKIAAIYAGDYYRDSEQDKVDIELDSKLVDTEIHAAGADGHTLTGNVNVTLGKDSNVTDFDKTDLIGELNVNVKAGAHIDTLSFSGINNLTMAEKSRITLPKEADFNVNNVFCEKNAVLDLRQMSTNPSVANNFTGVTVSGEDQTCGSVLVGNDTTLEIKGEVYGLTKLNVNGSEYMARFVENHCYIQAKASSSGNFTIEGTQYTNFQLNKKKTEEIYFWIIGKLENEDADDFYWIGDADKKSVISQQGKEYYYPVEFKKADGTVYKPTFEELFYDYDLTLTKENGEAVDLEEAAFCSWDEECINEGQSQYNQVIVCIYDWENCKGELTLTLTHSKTGKSISRVLLVGEEQPIPTVTPTMTPTPTPTPTVAPTIAPTQVPTSTPTVAPTTTPTQVPTPTPTMTPTPTATPTVAPTTTPTQVPTPTVPTPAATEVPSSTPDATPVILPTLPTVTPLPPTSEPRAFTLNKTSVTLYTKGKKIIQLSADTESVVKYTSDNEKVAVVDENGRVTAKKAGTALITASADGYQSTCRIVVKKPTFKVAKKMIKVKKGKKVRIIVKVRPSTKVVFASANKKIAAVTKKGMLKGMKKGRTKIKVKCYGITKTVIVIVK
;
A
#
# COMPACT_ATOMS: atom_id res chain seq x y z
N MET A 1 -3.74 -10.92 -47.55
CA MET A 1 -4.98 -11.50 -47.00
C MET A 1 -4.73 -12.68 -46.05
N ARG A 2 -3.96 -13.72 -46.40
CA ARG A 2 -3.76 -14.93 -45.55
C ARG A 2 -3.50 -14.68 -44.04
N LYS A 3 -2.68 -13.68 -43.65
CA LYS A 3 -2.45 -13.35 -42.23
C LYS A 3 -3.69 -12.89 -41.43
N LYS A 4 -4.76 -12.36 -42.05
CA LYS A 4 -6.01 -12.03 -41.33
C LYS A 4 -6.90 -13.26 -41.08
N LEU A 5 -6.79 -14.30 -41.90
CA LEU A 5 -7.60 -15.51 -41.74
C LEU A 5 -7.11 -16.36 -40.56
N SER A 6 -5.79 -16.48 -40.36
CA SER A 6 -5.22 -17.17 -39.18
C SER A 6 -5.65 -16.54 -37.86
N VAL A 7 -5.72 -15.20 -37.77
CA VAL A 7 -6.13 -14.53 -36.53
C VAL A 7 -7.61 -14.78 -36.22
N LEU A 8 -8.48 -14.78 -37.25
CA LEU A 8 -9.90 -15.09 -37.06
C LEU A 8 -10.11 -16.55 -36.64
N LEU A 9 -9.31 -17.48 -37.18
CA LEU A 9 -9.33 -18.89 -36.78
C LEU A 9 -8.84 -19.09 -35.34
N LEU A 10 -7.80 -18.35 -34.91
CA LEU A 10 -7.30 -18.36 -33.53
C LEU A 10 -8.32 -17.80 -32.54
N ILE A 11 -9.03 -16.72 -32.91
CA ILE A 11 -10.10 -16.13 -32.09
C ILE A 11 -11.28 -17.11 -31.98
N LEU A 12 -11.64 -17.81 -33.06
CA LEU A 12 -12.70 -18.82 -33.02
C LEU A 12 -12.33 -20.01 -32.11
N MET A 13 -11.06 -20.47 -32.17
CA MET A 13 -10.55 -21.47 -31.22
C MET A 13 -10.53 -20.98 -29.76
N LEU A 14 -10.22 -19.70 -29.50
CA LEU A 14 -10.29 -19.14 -28.15
C LEU A 14 -11.73 -19.11 -27.61
N ILE A 15 -12.71 -18.73 -28.44
CA ILE A 15 -14.13 -18.67 -28.04
C ILE A 15 -14.69 -20.07 -27.81
N MET A 16 -14.30 -21.06 -28.61
CA MET A 16 -14.72 -22.45 -28.43
C MET A 16 -14.09 -23.15 -27.21
N ASN A 17 -13.11 -22.53 -26.53
CA ASN A 17 -12.46 -23.07 -25.35
C ASN A 17 -12.99 -22.51 -24.01
N GLN A 18 -14.13 -21.81 -24.01
CA GLN A 18 -14.88 -21.42 -22.80
C GLN A 18 -16.07 -22.33 -22.49
N ALA A 19 -16.15 -23.49 -23.13
CA ALA A 19 -17.10 -24.56 -22.81
C ALA A 19 -16.36 -25.76 -22.19
N ALA A 20 -15.64 -25.52 -21.09
CA ALA A 20 -15.09 -26.60 -20.28
C ALA A 20 -16.24 -27.25 -19.48
N PRO A 21 -16.58 -28.54 -19.70
CA PRO A 21 -17.43 -29.24 -18.75
C PRO A 21 -16.68 -29.30 -17.41
N MET A 22 -17.41 -29.14 -16.30
CA MET A 22 -16.82 -29.28 -14.97
C MET A 22 -16.46 -30.76 -14.74
N GLY A 23 -15.22 -31.10 -15.07
CA GLY A 23 -14.63 -32.39 -14.73
C GLY A 23 -14.56 -32.49 -13.21
N ILE A 24 -15.44 -33.30 -12.63
CA ILE A 24 -15.49 -33.55 -11.18
C ILE A 24 -14.09 -33.96 -10.72
N LYS A 25 -13.50 -33.13 -9.87
CA LYS A 25 -12.19 -33.39 -9.30
C LYS A 25 -12.39 -34.46 -8.23
N ALA A 26 -12.10 -35.71 -8.55
CA ALA A 26 -12.11 -36.79 -7.59
C ALA A 26 -11.02 -36.53 -6.52
N ALA A 27 -11.45 -35.99 -5.38
CA ALA A 27 -10.71 -36.06 -4.13
C ALA A 27 -11.01 -37.42 -3.46
N ASP A 28 -10.08 -37.90 -2.63
CA ASP A 28 -10.01 -39.30 -2.21
C ASP A 28 -11.30 -39.86 -1.60
N ALA A 29 -12.02 -40.65 -2.39
CA ALA A 29 -13.20 -41.37 -1.94
C ALA A 29 -12.78 -42.67 -1.24
N ALA A 30 -12.81 -42.66 0.10
CA ALA A 30 -13.50 -43.75 0.78
C ALA A 30 -14.98 -43.66 0.35
N ASP A 31 -15.65 -44.80 0.07
CA ASP A 31 -16.97 -44.80 -0.58
C ASP A 31 -18.03 -44.05 0.23
N GLU A 32 -18.24 -42.78 -0.14
CA GLU A 32 -19.23 -41.85 0.42
C GLU A 32 -20.63 -42.43 0.19
N VAL A 33 -21.22 -43.05 1.22
CA VAL A 33 -22.49 -43.77 1.10
C VAL A 33 -23.60 -42.75 0.85
N LYS A 34 -24.19 -42.84 -0.35
CA LYS A 34 -25.19 -41.89 -0.86
C LYS A 34 -26.59 -42.45 -0.82
N VAL A 35 -27.51 -41.64 -0.30
CA VAL A 35 -28.95 -41.86 -0.35
C VAL A 35 -29.53 -40.88 -1.35
N TYR A 36 -30.31 -41.36 -2.31
CA TYR A 36 -30.89 -40.53 -3.38
C TYR A 36 -32.37 -40.25 -3.12
N VAL A 37 -32.80 -39.01 -3.39
CA VAL A 37 -34.20 -38.58 -3.32
C VAL A 37 -34.56 -37.75 -4.55
N GLU A 38 -35.73 -38.01 -5.14
CA GLU A 38 -36.33 -37.19 -6.20
C GLU A 38 -37.76 -36.81 -5.78
N ASN A 39 -38.37 -35.80 -6.42
CA ASN A 39 -39.76 -35.33 -6.21
C ASN A 39 -40.04 -34.72 -4.81
N GLY A 40 -39.70 -35.41 -3.72
CA GLY A 40 -39.80 -34.93 -2.33
C GLY A 40 -41.19 -35.08 -1.70
N GLU A 41 -42.25 -35.03 -2.50
CA GLU A 41 -43.66 -35.15 -2.05
C GLU A 41 -44.39 -36.40 -2.56
N GLY A 42 -43.67 -37.33 -3.18
CA GLY A 42 -44.20 -38.62 -3.63
C GLY A 42 -44.43 -39.60 -2.48
N SER A 43 -44.58 -40.88 -2.82
CA SER A 43 -44.96 -41.92 -1.86
C SER A 43 -43.93 -42.09 -0.75
N LEU A 44 -44.42 -42.28 0.48
CA LEU A 44 -43.61 -42.56 1.67
C LEU A 44 -42.93 -43.94 1.62
N THR A 45 -43.36 -44.83 0.73
CA THR A 45 -42.90 -46.23 0.63
C THR A 45 -42.29 -46.60 -0.72
N GLU A 46 -42.03 -45.63 -1.60
CA GLU A 46 -41.40 -45.86 -2.91
C GLU A 46 -39.95 -45.36 -2.95
N GLY A 47 -39.13 -46.10 -3.70
CA GLY A 47 -37.67 -46.01 -3.66
C GLY A 47 -37.04 -46.90 -2.59
N ASP A 48 -35.74 -47.11 -2.74
CA ASP A 48 -34.88 -47.79 -1.75
C ASP A 48 -33.63 -46.94 -1.41
N GLY A 49 -33.58 -45.70 -1.91
CA GLY A 49 -32.48 -44.77 -1.69
C GLY A 49 -31.30 -44.96 -2.65
N THR A 50 -31.34 -45.94 -3.57
CA THR A 50 -30.31 -46.07 -4.62
C THR A 50 -30.50 -45.05 -5.74
N ALA A 51 -29.45 -44.78 -6.51
CA ALA A 51 -29.51 -43.90 -7.69
C ALA A 51 -30.49 -44.40 -8.77
N GLN A 52 -30.77 -45.70 -8.81
CA GLN A 52 -31.70 -46.34 -9.75
C GLN A 52 -33.14 -46.34 -9.25
N ARG A 53 -33.36 -46.19 -7.93
CA ARG A 53 -34.68 -46.11 -7.30
C ARG A 53 -34.66 -45.10 -6.14
N PRO A 54 -34.52 -43.79 -6.43
CA PRO A 54 -34.50 -42.76 -5.39
C PRO A 54 -35.77 -42.80 -4.54
N TYR A 55 -35.64 -42.43 -3.26
CA TYR A 55 -36.82 -42.21 -2.42
C TYR A 55 -37.69 -41.11 -3.04
N GLN A 56 -39.00 -41.34 -3.08
CA GLN A 56 -39.94 -40.36 -3.65
C GLN A 56 -40.35 -39.29 -2.63
N ASN A 57 -39.98 -39.43 -1.36
CA ASN A 57 -40.33 -38.50 -0.28
C ASN A 57 -39.12 -38.11 0.57
N ILE A 58 -38.92 -36.82 0.81
CA ILE A 58 -37.75 -36.31 1.55
C ILE A 58 -37.78 -36.71 3.04
N ARG A 59 -38.96 -36.81 3.67
CA ARG A 59 -39.07 -37.30 5.05
C ARG A 59 -38.70 -38.78 5.16
N THR A 60 -39.03 -39.59 4.14
CA THR A 60 -38.56 -40.99 4.09
C THR A 60 -37.04 -41.05 3.94
N ALA A 61 -36.46 -40.23 3.06
CA ALA A 61 -35.00 -40.20 2.88
C ALA A 61 -34.26 -39.78 4.16
N LEU A 62 -34.68 -38.68 4.80
CA LEU A 62 -34.10 -38.19 6.06
C LEU A 62 -34.27 -39.17 7.24
N LYS A 63 -35.32 -40.02 7.22
CA LYS A 63 -35.52 -41.06 8.24
C LYS A 63 -34.65 -42.31 8.03
N GLN A 64 -34.19 -42.57 6.80
CA GLN A 64 -33.42 -43.77 6.45
C GLN A 64 -31.92 -43.50 6.35
N ILE A 65 -31.51 -42.26 6.03
CA ILE A 65 -30.12 -41.83 6.02
C ILE A 65 -29.50 -41.91 7.42
N GLN A 66 -28.20 -42.19 7.47
CA GLN A 66 -27.41 -42.29 8.71
C GLN A 66 -26.41 -41.14 8.81
N THR A 67 -25.92 -40.87 10.02
CA THR A 67 -24.82 -39.91 10.24
C THR A 67 -23.59 -40.24 9.39
N GLY A 68 -22.96 -39.20 8.81
CA GLY A 68 -21.81 -39.32 7.91
C GLY A 68 -22.13 -39.72 6.47
N GLN A 69 -23.42 -39.75 6.09
CA GLN A 69 -23.86 -40.04 4.72
C GLN A 69 -24.26 -38.77 3.95
N THR A 70 -24.39 -38.90 2.63
CA THR A 70 -24.75 -37.79 1.74
C THR A 70 -26.11 -38.02 1.08
N LEU A 71 -27.05 -37.10 1.29
CA LEU A 71 -28.36 -37.06 0.66
C LEU A 71 -28.25 -36.34 -0.70
N VAL A 72 -28.37 -37.09 -1.80
CA VAL A 72 -28.34 -36.56 -3.16
C VAL A 72 -29.76 -36.21 -3.62
N LEU A 73 -30.00 -34.92 -3.85
CA LEU A 73 -31.23 -34.41 -4.45
C LEU A 73 -31.15 -34.58 -5.98
N VAL A 74 -32.16 -35.20 -6.57
CA VAL A 74 -32.28 -35.39 -8.03
C VAL A 74 -33.38 -34.48 -8.56
N GLY A 75 -32.98 -33.42 -9.29
CA GLY A 75 -33.89 -32.39 -9.80
C GLY A 75 -34.55 -31.54 -8.71
N GLU A 76 -35.75 -31.01 -8.99
CA GLU A 76 -36.57 -30.29 -8.01
C GLU A 76 -37.14 -31.27 -6.96
N VAL A 77 -36.62 -31.20 -5.74
CA VAL A 77 -37.16 -31.92 -4.58
C VAL A 77 -38.02 -30.94 -3.78
N SER A 78 -39.32 -31.21 -3.68
CA SER A 78 -40.29 -30.32 -3.05
C SER A 78 -40.63 -30.72 -1.61
N TYR A 79 -40.80 -29.71 -0.75
CA TYR A 79 -41.37 -29.79 0.60
C TYR A 79 -42.35 -28.62 0.81
N THR A 80 -43.46 -28.67 0.07
CA THR A 80 -44.58 -27.72 0.14
C THR A 80 -45.80 -28.32 0.86
N LYS A 81 -45.93 -29.65 0.87
CA LYS A 81 -46.80 -30.45 1.75
C LYS A 81 -46.08 -30.74 3.09
N TYR A 82 -45.73 -29.67 3.80
CA TYR A 82 -45.13 -29.73 5.14
C TYR A 82 -46.10 -30.35 6.16
N GLU A 83 -45.55 -30.81 7.29
CA GLU A 83 -46.35 -31.19 8.46
C GLU A 83 -46.79 -29.92 9.23
N THR A 84 -47.82 -30.02 10.07
CA THR A 84 -48.37 -28.87 10.80
C THR A 84 -48.42 -29.11 12.30
N CYS A 85 -48.28 -28.04 13.08
CA CYS A 85 -48.58 -28.01 14.50
C CYS A 85 -50.10 -28.11 14.75
N GLU A 86 -50.52 -28.27 16.01
CA GLU A 86 -51.95 -28.40 16.37
C GLU A 86 -52.78 -27.15 16.04
N ASP A 87 -52.14 -25.98 15.97
CA ASP A 87 -52.75 -24.71 15.55
C ASP A 87 -52.86 -24.54 14.02
N GLY A 88 -52.32 -25.49 13.25
CA GLY A 88 -52.25 -25.45 11.78
C GLY A 88 -51.06 -24.68 11.20
N SER A 89 -50.15 -24.16 12.03
CA SER A 89 -48.89 -23.54 11.57
C SER A 89 -47.91 -24.59 10.98
N PRO A 90 -47.01 -24.22 10.07
CA PRO A 90 -46.07 -25.15 9.45
C PRO A 90 -45.00 -25.62 10.44
N LYS A 91 -44.81 -26.94 10.58
CA LYS A 91 -43.61 -27.49 11.24
C LYS A 91 -42.37 -27.33 10.36
N PRO A 92 -41.17 -27.19 10.94
CA PRO A 92 -39.92 -27.23 10.19
C PRO A 92 -39.74 -28.56 9.44
N LEU A 93 -38.88 -28.57 8.41
CA LEU A 93 -38.23 -29.79 7.97
C LEU A 93 -37.08 -30.08 8.95
N PHE A 94 -37.27 -31.06 9.83
CA PHE A 94 -36.28 -31.44 10.83
C PHE A 94 -35.22 -32.38 10.23
N VAL A 95 -33.93 -32.11 10.49
CA VAL A 95 -32.79 -32.91 10.03
C VAL A 95 -31.95 -33.32 11.25
N ASP A 96 -32.12 -34.56 11.71
CA ASP A 96 -31.56 -35.06 12.98
C ASP A 96 -30.25 -35.86 12.83
N LYS A 97 -29.67 -35.87 11.63
CA LYS A 97 -28.43 -36.57 11.28
C LYS A 97 -27.37 -35.58 10.85
N ASP A 98 -26.12 -35.84 11.25
CA ASP A 98 -24.98 -35.13 10.69
C ASP A 98 -24.74 -35.66 9.27
N ILE A 99 -25.05 -34.84 8.26
CA ILE A 99 -25.10 -35.22 6.83
C ILE A 99 -24.73 -34.05 5.92
N THR A 100 -24.31 -34.40 4.69
CA THR A 100 -24.31 -33.45 3.56
C THR A 100 -25.58 -33.65 2.72
N ILE A 101 -26.26 -32.57 2.36
CA ILE A 101 -27.34 -32.53 1.38
C ILE A 101 -26.79 -31.86 0.12
N VAL A 102 -26.81 -32.57 -1.02
CA VAL A 102 -26.11 -32.16 -2.25
C VAL A 102 -27.00 -32.25 -3.49
N GLY A 103 -26.83 -31.34 -4.45
CA GLY A 103 -27.47 -31.44 -5.76
C GLY A 103 -26.80 -32.49 -6.66
N SER A 104 -27.58 -33.23 -7.45
CA SER A 104 -27.04 -34.12 -8.50
C SER A 104 -26.36 -33.35 -9.64
N ASP A 105 -26.84 -32.14 -9.91
CA ASP A 105 -26.38 -31.22 -10.94
C ASP A 105 -26.92 -29.81 -10.66
N THR A 106 -26.60 -28.83 -11.52
CA THR A 106 -26.99 -27.42 -11.34
C THR A 106 -28.49 -27.13 -11.47
N SER A 107 -29.31 -28.10 -11.86
CA SER A 107 -30.78 -28.03 -11.84
C SER A 107 -31.40 -28.67 -10.59
N ALA A 108 -30.62 -29.34 -9.76
CA ALA A 108 -31.08 -30.00 -8.54
C ALA A 108 -31.12 -29.07 -7.32
N GLY A 109 -32.12 -29.24 -6.47
CA GLY A 109 -32.27 -28.42 -5.27
C GLY A 109 -33.56 -28.64 -4.49
N LEU A 110 -33.65 -27.95 -3.35
CA LEU A 110 -34.75 -28.08 -2.38
C LEU A 110 -35.69 -26.88 -2.45
N LYS A 111 -36.97 -27.14 -2.67
CA LYS A 111 -38.05 -26.15 -2.77
C LYS A 111 -39.02 -26.30 -1.62
N ILE A 112 -38.99 -25.38 -0.66
CA ILE A 112 -39.61 -25.55 0.64
C ILE A 112 -40.55 -24.39 0.99
N ARG A 113 -41.69 -24.69 1.65
CA ARG A 113 -42.67 -23.69 2.14
C ARG A 113 -42.83 -23.68 3.67
N SER A 114 -41.81 -24.21 4.34
CA SER A 114 -41.65 -24.22 5.79
C SER A 114 -40.22 -23.81 6.14
N MET A 115 -39.97 -23.66 7.43
CA MET A 115 -38.64 -23.50 7.98
C MET A 115 -37.85 -24.83 7.88
N ILE A 116 -36.55 -24.77 8.17
CA ILE A 116 -35.67 -25.94 8.38
C ILE A 116 -35.18 -25.90 9.82
N GLN A 117 -35.08 -27.05 10.49
CA GLN A 117 -34.46 -27.14 11.81
C GLN A 117 -33.40 -28.24 11.85
N LEU A 118 -32.24 -27.91 12.39
CA LEU A 118 -31.15 -28.84 12.60
C LEU A 118 -31.29 -29.53 13.97
N GLY A 119 -31.00 -30.83 14.01
CA GLY A 119 -30.77 -31.61 15.23
C GLY A 119 -29.35 -32.18 15.34
N ALA A 120 -28.51 -31.85 14.35
CA ALA A 120 -27.11 -32.22 14.18
C ALA A 120 -26.45 -31.27 13.16
N ASP A 121 -25.15 -31.42 12.90
CA ASP A 121 -24.39 -30.60 11.93
C ASP A 121 -24.82 -30.88 10.48
N VAL A 122 -25.21 -29.88 9.69
CA VAL A 122 -25.69 -30.07 8.30
C VAL A 122 -24.99 -29.17 7.31
N THR A 123 -24.50 -29.79 6.22
CA THR A 123 -23.92 -29.09 5.07
C THR A 123 -24.86 -29.16 3.87
N PHE A 124 -25.33 -28.01 3.38
CA PHE A 124 -25.98 -27.89 2.08
C PHE A 124 -24.92 -27.53 1.03
N ARG A 125 -24.82 -28.29 -0.07
CA ARG A 125 -23.72 -28.14 -1.04
C ARG A 125 -24.17 -28.29 -2.50
N ASP A 126 -23.54 -27.54 -3.41
CA ASP A 126 -23.70 -27.69 -4.87
C ASP A 126 -25.16 -27.74 -5.36
N MET A 127 -26.05 -26.93 -4.75
CA MET A 127 -27.51 -26.98 -4.96
C MET A 127 -28.16 -25.60 -4.91
N TRP A 128 -29.39 -25.48 -5.41
CA TRP A 128 -30.25 -24.35 -5.08
C TRP A 128 -31.18 -24.65 -3.90
N LEU A 129 -31.49 -23.63 -3.10
CA LEU A 129 -32.35 -23.70 -1.92
C LEU A 129 -33.41 -22.59 -2.00
N GLN A 130 -34.62 -22.95 -2.45
CA GLN A 130 -35.76 -22.04 -2.58
C GLN A 130 -36.67 -22.16 -1.36
N MET A 131 -36.36 -21.37 -0.32
CA MET A 131 -37.28 -21.17 0.80
C MET A 131 -38.33 -20.13 0.38
N VAL A 132 -39.57 -20.57 0.16
CA VAL A 132 -40.68 -19.73 -0.33
C VAL A 132 -41.56 -19.32 0.87
N PRO A 133 -41.62 -18.02 1.23
CA PRO A 133 -42.39 -17.59 2.39
C PRO A 133 -43.90 -17.79 2.19
N GLN A 134 -44.60 -18.00 3.30
CA GLN A 134 -46.06 -17.98 3.31
C GLN A 134 -46.56 -16.53 3.41
N ALA A 135 -47.74 -16.25 2.86
CA ALA A 135 -48.28 -14.90 2.80
C ALA A 135 -48.47 -14.31 4.22
N GLY A 136 -47.68 -13.29 4.58
CA GLY A 136 -47.68 -12.66 5.89
C GLY A 136 -46.73 -13.26 6.93
N ASN A 137 -45.97 -14.32 6.61
CA ASN A 137 -44.98 -14.91 7.52
C ASN A 137 -43.56 -14.87 6.93
N ALA A 138 -42.82 -13.79 7.23
CA ALA A 138 -41.42 -13.63 6.81
C ALA A 138 -40.46 -14.63 7.48
N ARG A 139 -40.69 -14.99 8.76
CA ARG A 139 -39.94 -16.05 9.46
C ARG A 139 -40.23 -17.47 8.93
N GLY A 140 -41.11 -17.60 7.95
CA GLY A 140 -41.38 -18.85 7.23
C GLY A 140 -40.21 -19.37 6.38
N THR A 141 -39.16 -18.56 6.18
CA THR A 141 -37.93 -18.93 5.45
C THR A 141 -36.69 -19.04 6.35
N THR A 142 -36.87 -19.25 7.66
CA THR A 142 -35.76 -19.41 8.60
C THR A 142 -35.14 -20.81 8.56
N ILE A 143 -33.81 -20.88 8.65
CA ILE A 143 -33.05 -22.06 9.03
C ILE A 143 -32.65 -21.91 10.50
N TYR A 144 -33.15 -22.80 11.35
CA TYR A 144 -32.81 -22.86 12.78
C TYR A 144 -31.65 -23.84 12.99
N ALA A 145 -30.48 -23.31 13.35
CA ALA A 145 -29.29 -24.11 13.63
C ALA A 145 -29.36 -24.82 15.00
N ALA A 146 -30.19 -24.35 15.93
CA ALA A 146 -30.47 -24.97 17.23
C ALA A 146 -29.23 -25.40 18.03
N GLY A 147 -28.15 -24.60 17.97
CA GLY A 147 -26.88 -24.90 18.64
C GLY A 147 -25.94 -25.87 17.90
N HIS A 148 -26.19 -26.16 16.61
CA HIS A 148 -25.38 -27.02 15.74
C HIS A 148 -24.71 -26.25 14.59
N THR A 149 -23.94 -26.94 13.76
CA THR A 149 -23.29 -26.37 12.57
C THR A 149 -24.22 -26.35 11.36
N LEU A 150 -24.35 -25.19 10.72
CA LEU A 150 -24.92 -25.00 9.39
C LEU A 150 -23.81 -24.58 8.42
N VAL A 151 -23.58 -25.35 7.36
CA VAL A 151 -22.71 -24.96 6.25
C VAL A 151 -23.52 -24.79 4.96
N LEU A 152 -23.32 -23.66 4.28
CA LEU A 152 -23.82 -23.41 2.93
C LEU A 152 -22.62 -23.32 1.97
N ASP A 153 -22.37 -24.37 1.20
CA ASP A 153 -21.25 -24.49 0.26
C ASP A 153 -21.74 -24.34 -1.20
N ALA A 154 -21.38 -23.22 -1.86
CA ALA A 154 -21.80 -22.90 -3.23
C ALA A 154 -23.34 -22.89 -3.49
N VAL A 155 -24.16 -22.62 -2.47
CA VAL A 155 -25.65 -22.70 -2.54
C VAL A 155 -26.28 -21.49 -3.23
N ASP A 156 -27.17 -21.71 -4.21
CA ASP A 156 -28.03 -20.65 -4.79
C ASP A 156 -29.31 -20.45 -3.95
N THR A 157 -29.41 -19.32 -3.26
CA THR A 157 -30.53 -19.00 -2.35
C THR A 157 -31.69 -18.24 -3.03
N ARG A 158 -31.73 -18.20 -4.36
CA ARG A 158 -32.61 -17.32 -5.13
C ARG A 158 -34.04 -17.84 -5.30
N VAL A 159 -35.01 -17.06 -4.82
CA VAL A 159 -36.44 -17.44 -4.83
C VAL A 159 -37.14 -16.97 -6.10
N GLY A 160 -37.01 -17.73 -7.20
CA GLY A 160 -37.68 -17.49 -8.49
C GLY A 160 -36.95 -16.50 -9.42
N ILE A 161 -37.69 -15.61 -10.09
CA ILE A 161 -37.15 -14.67 -11.12
C ILE A 161 -37.50 -13.18 -10.89
N SER A 162 -37.96 -12.80 -9.70
CA SER A 162 -38.32 -11.41 -9.36
C SER A 162 -37.09 -10.59 -8.96
N THR A 163 -37.12 -9.26 -9.10
CA THR A 163 -36.11 -8.37 -8.50
C THR A 163 -36.42 -8.00 -7.04
N LEU A 164 -37.65 -8.21 -6.58
CA LEU A 164 -38.06 -8.04 -5.17
C LEU A 164 -37.70 -9.30 -4.37
N GLN A 165 -36.42 -9.65 -4.39
CA GLN A 165 -35.97 -11.01 -4.09
C GLN A 165 -35.08 -11.15 -2.87
N ASP A 166 -34.48 -10.04 -2.42
CA ASP A 166 -33.51 -10.08 -1.32
C ASP A 166 -34.25 -10.10 0.04
N ASP A 167 -35.36 -9.38 0.15
CA ASP A 167 -36.34 -9.46 1.27
C ASP A 167 -36.95 -10.86 1.49
N VAL A 168 -36.75 -11.80 0.56
CA VAL A 168 -37.24 -13.19 0.62
C VAL A 168 -36.11 -14.22 0.51
N ARG A 169 -34.88 -13.84 0.86
CA ARG A 169 -33.80 -14.81 1.12
C ARG A 169 -34.05 -15.60 2.41
N PRO A 170 -33.32 -16.71 2.63
CA PRO A 170 -33.33 -17.40 3.91
C PRO A 170 -32.94 -16.45 5.05
N LEU A 171 -33.58 -16.61 6.22
CA LEU A 171 -33.07 -16.10 7.48
C LEU A 171 -32.30 -17.23 8.19
N ILE A 172 -31.36 -16.89 9.06
CA ILE A 172 -30.68 -17.88 9.91
C ILE A 172 -30.80 -17.46 11.37
N SER A 173 -31.17 -18.42 12.23
CA SER A 173 -31.21 -18.28 13.69
C SER A 173 -30.36 -19.36 14.35
N GLY A 174 -29.57 -19.00 15.35
CA GLY A 174 -28.81 -19.97 16.16
C GLY A 174 -29.67 -20.77 17.14
N GLY A 175 -30.83 -20.24 17.53
CA GLY A 175 -31.81 -20.95 18.37
C GLY A 175 -32.66 -21.96 17.61
N ALA A 176 -33.75 -22.39 18.25
CA ALA A 176 -34.66 -23.42 17.73
C ALA A 176 -36.08 -22.86 17.50
N TYR A 177 -36.84 -23.48 16.60
CA TYR A 177 -38.23 -23.13 16.34
C TYR A 177 -39.11 -23.44 17.56
N GLN A 178 -39.67 -22.39 18.18
CA GLN A 178 -40.57 -22.45 19.33
C GLN A 178 -40.04 -23.22 20.56
N GLY A 179 -38.76 -23.60 20.55
CA GLY A 179 -38.15 -24.47 21.55
C GLY A 179 -38.55 -25.94 21.50
N GLU A 180 -39.25 -26.38 20.45
CA GLU A 180 -39.64 -27.78 20.27
C GLU A 180 -38.78 -28.49 19.20
N GLU A 181 -38.77 -29.83 19.27
CA GLU A 181 -38.07 -30.78 18.38
C GLU A 181 -36.53 -30.83 18.49
N GLY A 182 -36.01 -32.05 18.70
CA GLY A 182 -34.58 -32.35 18.70
C GLY A 182 -33.84 -32.14 20.02
N LYS A 183 -32.55 -32.49 20.02
CA LYS A 183 -31.60 -32.11 21.07
C LYS A 183 -30.90 -30.84 20.60
N MET A 184 -30.99 -29.77 21.37
CA MET A 184 -30.16 -28.58 21.12
C MET A 184 -28.68 -28.92 21.31
N GLY A 185 -27.84 -28.43 20.40
CA GLY A 185 -26.41 -28.32 20.65
C GLY A 185 -26.11 -27.13 21.57
N SER A 186 -24.86 -27.00 22.02
CA SER A 186 -24.45 -25.86 22.86
C SER A 186 -23.70 -24.77 22.08
N HIS A 187 -23.47 -24.96 20.77
CA HIS A 187 -22.59 -24.09 20.00
C HIS A 187 -23.01 -24.01 18.52
N THR A 188 -23.82 -22.99 18.19
CA THR A 188 -24.12 -22.68 16.80
C THR A 188 -22.84 -22.31 16.04
N THR A 189 -22.68 -22.88 14.84
CA THR A 189 -21.68 -22.46 13.87
C THR A 189 -22.34 -22.25 12.51
N ILE A 190 -22.26 -21.04 11.95
CA ILE A 190 -22.86 -20.69 10.64
C ILE A 190 -21.73 -20.37 9.68
N LYS A 191 -21.58 -21.17 8.61
CA LYS A 191 -20.53 -20.96 7.60
C LYS A 191 -21.12 -20.84 6.20
N VAL A 192 -20.63 -19.87 5.44
CA VAL A 192 -20.91 -19.77 4.00
C VAL A 192 -19.61 -19.86 3.23
N VAL A 193 -19.45 -20.96 2.50
CA VAL A 193 -18.21 -21.38 1.84
C VAL A 193 -18.43 -21.39 0.32
N ASN A 194 -17.38 -21.09 -0.45
CA ASN A 194 -17.44 -20.94 -1.92
C ASN A 194 -18.69 -20.17 -2.44
N PRO A 195 -19.13 -19.06 -1.82
CA PRO A 195 -20.38 -18.40 -2.18
C PRO A 195 -20.39 -17.95 -3.64
N ILE A 196 -21.50 -18.24 -4.32
CA ILE A 196 -21.76 -17.77 -5.68
C ILE A 196 -22.50 -16.43 -5.64
N SER A 197 -22.57 -15.73 -6.77
CA SER A 197 -23.17 -14.38 -6.86
C SER A 197 -24.67 -14.28 -6.51
N GLN A 198 -25.32 -15.39 -6.15
CA GLN A 198 -26.74 -15.51 -5.78
C GLN A 198 -26.93 -16.18 -4.40
N THR A 199 -25.83 -16.52 -3.71
CA THR A 199 -25.83 -16.82 -2.28
C THR A 199 -26.02 -15.50 -1.52
N LYS A 200 -27.15 -15.35 -0.82
CA LYS A 200 -27.50 -14.20 0.02
C LYS A 200 -28.35 -14.70 1.20
N ILE A 201 -28.26 -14.00 2.32
CA ILE A 201 -29.02 -14.26 3.54
C ILE A 201 -29.70 -12.93 3.92
N ALA A 202 -31.00 -12.98 4.26
CA ALA A 202 -31.76 -11.78 4.57
C ALA A 202 -31.29 -11.13 5.88
N ALA A 203 -31.13 -11.96 6.92
CA ALA A 203 -30.56 -11.59 8.21
C ALA A 203 -30.01 -12.83 8.93
N ILE A 204 -29.02 -12.63 9.80
CA ILE A 204 -28.50 -13.65 10.72
C ILE A 204 -28.73 -13.17 12.14
N TYR A 205 -29.25 -14.06 12.98
CA TYR A 205 -29.43 -13.86 14.42
C TYR A 205 -28.67 -14.97 15.16
N ALA A 206 -27.76 -14.59 16.07
CA ALA A 206 -26.96 -15.55 16.82
C ALA A 206 -27.79 -16.35 17.85
N GLY A 207 -28.85 -15.75 18.38
CA GLY A 207 -29.76 -16.35 19.38
C GLY A 207 -31.05 -16.95 18.79
N ASP A 208 -32.01 -17.15 19.68
CA ASP A 208 -33.34 -17.75 19.43
C ASP A 208 -34.40 -16.66 19.12
N TYR A 209 -35.49 -17.06 18.48
CA TYR A 209 -36.59 -16.17 18.07
C TYR A 209 -37.75 -16.10 19.06
N TYR A 210 -37.74 -16.96 20.09
CA TYR A 210 -38.93 -17.24 20.91
C TYR A 210 -38.68 -17.21 22.42
N ARG A 211 -37.42 -17.07 22.85
CA ARG A 211 -36.95 -17.18 24.25
C ARG A 211 -35.49 -16.75 24.36
N ASP A 212 -35.07 -16.43 25.58
CA ASP A 212 -33.65 -16.29 25.91
C ASP A 212 -32.87 -17.58 25.62
N SER A 213 -31.61 -17.44 25.21
CA SER A 213 -30.80 -18.53 24.68
C SER A 213 -29.44 -18.66 25.37
N GLU A 214 -29.18 -19.87 25.89
CA GLU A 214 -27.90 -20.25 26.48
C GLU A 214 -27.09 -21.11 25.48
N GLN A 215 -25.91 -20.62 25.10
CA GLN A 215 -24.95 -21.28 24.22
C GLN A 215 -23.55 -20.97 24.74
N ASP A 216 -22.58 -21.88 24.56
CA ASP A 216 -21.18 -21.66 24.94
C ASP A 216 -20.59 -20.47 24.16
N LYS A 217 -20.89 -20.43 22.86
CA LYS A 217 -20.55 -19.39 21.90
C LYS A 217 -21.28 -19.61 20.57
N VAL A 218 -21.29 -18.60 19.71
CA VAL A 218 -21.80 -18.67 18.32
C VAL A 218 -20.72 -18.21 17.36
N ASP A 219 -20.34 -19.06 16.41
CA ASP A 219 -19.36 -18.69 15.37
C ASP A 219 -20.08 -18.42 14.04
N ILE A 220 -19.78 -17.29 13.39
CA ILE A 220 -20.38 -16.89 12.11
C ILE A 220 -19.24 -16.61 11.12
N GLU A 221 -19.22 -17.26 9.96
CA GLU A 221 -18.12 -17.20 8.99
C GLU A 221 -18.64 -16.89 7.57
N LEU A 222 -18.33 -15.69 7.07
CA LEU A 222 -18.92 -15.12 5.85
C LEU A 222 -17.84 -14.70 4.83
N ASP A 223 -17.71 -15.44 3.73
CA ASP A 223 -16.66 -15.24 2.73
C ASP A 223 -17.01 -14.36 1.51
N SER A 224 -18.14 -13.61 1.53
CA SER A 224 -18.47 -12.64 0.48
C SER A 224 -19.57 -11.64 0.87
N LYS A 225 -20.17 -10.95 -0.13
CA LYS A 225 -21.32 -10.04 0.00
C LYS A 225 -22.62 -10.83 0.24
N LEU A 226 -22.82 -11.23 1.48
CA LEU A 226 -23.81 -12.23 1.88
C LEU A 226 -25.00 -11.68 2.66
N VAL A 227 -24.83 -10.58 3.41
CA VAL A 227 -25.86 -10.01 4.29
C VAL A 227 -25.93 -8.51 4.02
N ASP A 228 -27.06 -8.01 3.49
CA ASP A 228 -27.10 -6.67 2.89
C ASP A 228 -27.08 -5.49 3.89
N THR A 229 -27.28 -5.74 5.20
CA THR A 229 -27.20 -4.70 6.25
C THR A 229 -26.54 -5.15 7.56
N GLU A 230 -27.10 -6.16 8.24
CA GLU A 230 -26.92 -6.32 9.68
C GLU A 230 -26.87 -7.78 10.14
N ILE A 231 -26.05 -8.05 11.17
CA ILE A 231 -26.02 -9.30 11.91
C ILE A 231 -26.43 -8.99 13.34
N HIS A 232 -27.51 -9.63 13.80
CA HIS A 232 -27.94 -9.53 15.18
C HIS A 232 -27.14 -10.53 16.02
N ALA A 233 -26.37 -10.03 16.98
CA ALA A 233 -25.57 -10.82 17.89
C ALA A 233 -26.37 -11.39 19.08
N ALA A 234 -27.70 -11.29 19.06
CA ALA A 234 -28.62 -11.84 20.05
C ALA A 234 -29.77 -12.62 19.38
N GLY A 235 -30.84 -12.88 20.11
CA GLY A 235 -32.09 -13.38 19.57
C GLY A 235 -32.89 -12.31 18.82
N ALA A 236 -34.18 -12.57 18.59
CA ALA A 236 -35.13 -11.58 18.07
C ALA A 236 -36.08 -11.10 19.18
N ASP A 237 -36.81 -10.01 18.92
CA ASP A 237 -37.95 -9.53 19.73
C ASP A 237 -37.67 -9.26 21.23
N GLY A 238 -36.41 -9.02 21.61
CA GLY A 238 -35.99 -8.79 23.00
C GLY A 238 -35.34 -10.01 23.68
N HIS A 239 -35.08 -11.09 22.95
CA HIS A 239 -34.54 -12.34 23.49
C HIS A 239 -33.01 -12.37 23.55
N THR A 240 -32.48 -12.70 24.73
CA THR A 240 -31.06 -12.57 25.03
C THR A 240 -30.21 -13.76 24.56
N LEU A 241 -28.89 -13.52 24.45
CA LEU A 241 -27.88 -14.56 24.24
C LEU A 241 -26.75 -14.40 25.26
N THR A 242 -26.45 -15.46 26.02
CA THR A 242 -25.36 -15.46 27.03
C THR A 242 -23.98 -15.85 26.48
N GLY A 243 -23.92 -16.53 25.34
CA GLY A 243 -22.68 -16.95 24.70
C GLY A 243 -21.95 -15.83 23.95
N ASN A 244 -20.63 -15.95 23.81
CA ASN A 244 -19.84 -15.03 22.98
C ASN A 244 -20.13 -15.24 21.48
N VAL A 245 -20.26 -14.15 20.72
CA VAL A 245 -20.48 -14.19 19.26
C VAL A 245 -19.19 -13.84 18.53
N ASN A 246 -18.68 -14.77 17.72
CA ASN A 246 -17.43 -14.61 16.98
C ASN A 246 -17.72 -14.52 15.47
N VAL A 247 -17.71 -13.30 14.92
CA VAL A 247 -17.98 -13.06 13.49
C VAL A 247 -16.66 -12.97 12.72
N THR A 248 -16.50 -13.84 11.73
CA THR A 248 -15.31 -13.97 10.89
C THR A 248 -15.62 -13.51 9.47
N LEU A 249 -15.08 -12.34 9.11
CA LEU A 249 -15.34 -11.64 7.86
C LEU A 249 -14.27 -11.96 6.83
N GLY A 250 -14.70 -12.54 5.71
CA GLY A 250 -13.86 -12.85 4.56
C GLY A 250 -13.73 -11.71 3.57
N LYS A 251 -13.30 -12.06 2.36
CA LYS A 251 -13.06 -11.11 1.26
C LYS A 251 -14.37 -10.50 0.80
N ASP A 252 -14.32 -9.21 0.46
CA ASP A 252 -15.48 -8.47 -0.05
C ASP A 252 -16.71 -8.50 0.87
N SER A 253 -16.59 -8.67 2.19
CA SER A 253 -17.76 -8.58 3.10
C SER A 253 -18.53 -7.26 2.94
N ASN A 254 -19.86 -7.31 3.06
CA ASN A 254 -20.76 -6.15 2.99
C ASN A 254 -21.44 -5.77 4.31
N VAL A 255 -21.11 -6.43 5.42
CA VAL A 255 -21.66 -6.10 6.75
C VAL A 255 -21.34 -4.64 7.09
N THR A 256 -22.35 -3.87 7.51
CA THR A 256 -22.21 -2.45 7.86
C THR A 256 -22.24 -2.18 9.37
N ASP A 257 -22.99 -2.96 10.15
CA ASP A 257 -23.05 -2.83 11.61
C ASP A 257 -23.44 -4.17 12.29
N PHE A 258 -23.39 -4.18 13.63
CA PHE A 258 -23.81 -5.29 14.48
C PHE A 258 -24.82 -4.82 15.51
N ASP A 259 -26.07 -5.26 15.38
CA ASP A 259 -27.02 -5.15 16.47
C ASP A 259 -26.62 -6.11 17.59
N LYS A 260 -26.39 -5.54 18.78
CA LYS A 260 -26.01 -6.24 20.00
C LYS A 260 -26.94 -5.91 21.16
N THR A 261 -28.10 -5.33 20.84
CA THR A 261 -29.23 -5.29 21.78
C THR A 261 -29.46 -6.73 22.25
N ASP A 262 -29.64 -6.91 23.56
CA ASP A 262 -29.88 -8.22 24.20
C ASP A 262 -28.72 -9.25 24.15
N LEU A 263 -27.54 -8.90 23.62
CA LEU A 263 -26.33 -9.71 23.82
C LEU A 263 -25.78 -9.50 25.24
N ILE A 264 -25.65 -10.59 26.01
CA ILE A 264 -25.05 -10.62 27.34
C ILE A 264 -23.55 -11.04 27.27
N GLY A 265 -23.18 -11.84 26.26
CA GLY A 265 -21.79 -12.26 25.99
C GLY A 265 -20.93 -11.19 25.31
N GLU A 266 -19.72 -11.56 24.90
CA GLU A 266 -18.82 -10.69 24.13
C GLU A 266 -19.06 -10.79 22.60
N LEU A 267 -19.00 -9.65 21.89
CA LEU A 267 -18.96 -9.61 20.43
C LEU A 267 -17.51 -9.51 19.94
N ASN A 268 -17.06 -10.51 19.18
CA ASN A 268 -15.71 -10.61 18.65
C ASN A 268 -15.74 -10.59 17.12
N VAL A 269 -14.82 -9.87 16.48
CA VAL A 269 -14.75 -9.72 15.03
C VAL A 269 -13.36 -10.08 14.53
N ASN A 270 -13.28 -11.08 13.64
CA ASN A 270 -12.06 -11.54 13.02
C ASN A 270 -12.09 -11.19 11.52
N VAL A 271 -11.05 -10.56 10.99
CA VAL A 271 -10.91 -10.27 9.56
C VAL A 271 -9.90 -11.25 8.95
N LYS A 272 -10.35 -12.06 7.98
CA LYS A 272 -9.53 -13.13 7.38
C LYS A 272 -8.31 -12.62 6.63
N ALA A 273 -7.32 -13.50 6.45
CA ALA A 273 -6.07 -13.19 5.77
C ALA A 273 -6.31 -12.67 4.34
N GLY A 274 -5.77 -11.49 4.04
CA GLY A 274 -5.98 -10.81 2.75
C GLY A 274 -7.43 -10.36 2.46
N ALA A 275 -8.32 -10.29 3.45
CA ALA A 275 -9.62 -9.64 3.32
C ALA A 275 -9.51 -8.11 3.49
N HIS A 276 -10.40 -7.37 2.83
CA HIS A 276 -10.50 -5.91 2.96
C HIS A 276 -11.92 -5.52 3.39
N ILE A 277 -12.03 -4.71 4.44
CA ILE A 277 -13.27 -4.20 5.02
C ILE A 277 -13.24 -2.67 4.98
N ASP A 278 -14.21 -2.05 4.30
CA ASP A 278 -14.37 -0.59 4.18
C ASP A 278 -15.80 -0.08 4.48
N THR A 279 -16.73 -0.97 4.81
CA THR A 279 -18.15 -0.68 5.08
C THR A 279 -18.55 -0.63 6.56
N LEU A 280 -17.76 -1.25 7.44
CA LEU A 280 -18.17 -1.65 8.79
C LEU A 280 -17.91 -0.57 9.85
N SER A 281 -18.92 -0.32 10.70
CA SER A 281 -18.80 0.38 11.98
C SER A 281 -18.12 -0.50 13.03
N PHE A 282 -17.16 0.04 13.80
CA PHE A 282 -16.44 -0.70 14.84
C PHE A 282 -16.77 -0.16 16.23
N SER A 283 -18.06 -0.07 16.54
CA SER A 283 -18.58 0.46 17.80
C SER A 283 -18.86 -0.65 18.80
N GLY A 284 -18.13 -0.68 19.92
CA GLY A 284 -18.28 -1.59 21.05
C GLY A 284 -18.19 -3.07 20.66
N ILE A 285 -17.10 -3.43 19.98
CA ILE A 285 -16.64 -4.81 19.75
C ILE A 285 -15.63 -5.14 20.85
N ASN A 286 -15.71 -6.33 21.44
CA ASN A 286 -14.82 -6.76 22.52
C ASN A 286 -13.42 -7.09 22.00
N ASN A 287 -13.30 -7.95 20.98
CA ASN A 287 -12.00 -8.32 20.43
C ASN A 287 -12.01 -8.18 18.90
N LEU A 288 -11.13 -7.35 18.36
CA LEU A 288 -10.90 -7.18 16.93
C LEU A 288 -9.59 -7.86 16.52
N THR A 289 -9.68 -8.94 15.73
CA THR A 289 -8.53 -9.68 15.20
C THR A 289 -8.34 -9.37 13.71
N MET A 290 -7.14 -8.96 13.31
CA MET A 290 -6.78 -8.66 11.92
C MET A 290 -5.69 -9.63 11.45
N ALA A 291 -6.08 -10.65 10.68
CA ALA A 291 -5.17 -11.70 10.23
C ALA A 291 -4.20 -11.24 9.12
N GLU A 292 -3.19 -12.06 8.80
CA GLU A 292 -2.11 -11.70 7.87
C GLU A 292 -2.58 -11.02 6.57
N LYS A 293 -1.99 -9.87 6.23
CA LYS A 293 -2.32 -9.07 5.02
C LYS A 293 -3.76 -8.52 4.94
N SER A 294 -4.57 -8.61 6.00
CA SER A 294 -5.92 -8.00 6.02
C SER A 294 -5.87 -6.47 6.04
N ARG A 295 -6.93 -5.78 5.59
CA ARG A 295 -7.03 -4.31 5.59
C ARG A 295 -8.39 -3.82 6.07
N ILE A 296 -8.42 -3.10 7.18
CA ILE A 296 -9.61 -2.33 7.62
C ILE A 296 -9.42 -0.87 7.20
N THR A 297 -10.47 -0.19 6.77
CA THR A 297 -10.39 1.22 6.35
C THR A 297 -11.66 1.95 6.70
N LEU A 298 -11.57 2.91 7.61
CA LEU A 298 -12.75 3.55 8.15
C LEU A 298 -13.04 4.86 7.40
N PRO A 299 -14.29 5.07 6.92
CA PRO A 299 -14.67 6.35 6.35
C PRO A 299 -14.71 7.44 7.42
N LYS A 300 -14.71 8.71 6.99
CA LYS A 300 -14.53 9.88 7.87
C LYS A 300 -15.50 9.95 9.05
N GLU A 301 -16.75 9.55 8.84
CA GLU A 301 -17.84 9.64 9.82
C GLU A 301 -18.08 8.32 10.59
N ALA A 302 -17.19 7.33 10.48
CA ALA A 302 -17.29 6.07 11.23
C ALA A 302 -16.68 6.17 12.63
N ASP A 303 -17.25 5.44 13.59
CA ASP A 303 -16.70 5.25 14.93
C ASP A 303 -15.75 4.05 15.01
N PHE A 304 -14.70 4.19 15.81
CA PHE A 304 -13.80 3.10 16.21
C PHE A 304 -13.66 3.11 17.73
N ASN A 305 -14.39 2.22 18.40
CA ASN A 305 -14.46 2.09 19.85
C ASN A 305 -14.48 0.61 20.20
N VAL A 306 -13.32 -0.05 20.22
CA VAL A 306 -13.19 -1.50 20.47
C VAL A 306 -12.47 -1.74 21.80
N ASN A 307 -12.69 -2.87 22.47
CA ASN A 307 -11.99 -3.15 23.73
C ASN A 307 -10.54 -3.59 23.46
N ASN A 308 -10.32 -4.66 22.69
CA ASN A 308 -8.98 -5.14 22.32
C ASN A 308 -8.77 -5.15 20.79
N VAL A 309 -7.52 -4.93 20.36
CA VAL A 309 -7.08 -5.10 18.97
C VAL A 309 -5.90 -6.08 18.89
N PHE A 310 -5.93 -6.98 17.91
CA PHE A 310 -4.83 -7.88 17.55
C PHE A 310 -4.49 -7.67 16.07
N CYS A 311 -3.27 -7.23 15.78
CA CYS A 311 -2.82 -6.82 14.44
C CYS A 311 -1.65 -7.68 13.97
N GLU A 312 -1.92 -8.66 13.11
CA GLU A 312 -0.92 -9.61 12.62
C GLU A 312 0.04 -9.04 11.57
N LYS A 313 1.02 -9.85 11.18
CA LYS A 313 2.00 -9.59 10.11
C LYS A 313 1.33 -9.00 8.87
N ASN A 314 1.83 -7.85 8.40
CA ASN A 314 1.31 -7.15 7.22
C ASN A 314 -0.20 -6.75 7.25
N ALA A 315 -0.92 -6.91 8.37
CA ALA A 315 -2.28 -6.39 8.50
C ALA A 315 -2.26 -4.85 8.55
N VAL A 316 -3.33 -4.19 8.08
CA VAL A 316 -3.36 -2.72 7.89
C VAL A 316 -4.65 -2.12 8.45
N LEU A 317 -4.56 -1.43 9.58
CA LEU A 317 -5.66 -0.68 10.20
C LEU A 317 -5.58 0.79 9.75
N ASP A 318 -6.39 1.17 8.76
CA ASP A 318 -6.38 2.52 8.17
C ASP A 318 -7.45 3.43 8.77
N LEU A 319 -7.03 4.29 9.69
CA LEU A 319 -7.85 5.24 10.45
C LEU A 319 -7.69 6.68 9.91
N ARG A 320 -6.89 6.89 8.85
CA ARG A 320 -6.44 8.23 8.38
C ARG A 320 -7.54 9.16 7.88
N GLN A 321 -8.75 8.65 7.61
CA GLN A 321 -9.87 9.47 7.13
C GLN A 321 -10.77 9.98 8.25
N MET A 322 -10.72 9.37 9.44
CA MET A 322 -11.59 9.70 10.57
C MET A 322 -11.45 11.16 11.00
N SER A 323 -12.56 11.80 11.37
CA SER A 323 -12.54 13.16 11.96
C SER A 323 -12.63 13.21 13.50
N THR A 324 -12.50 12.06 14.15
CA THR A 324 -12.48 11.88 15.61
C THR A 324 -11.28 11.01 16.01
N ASN A 325 -10.86 11.08 17.27
CA ASN A 325 -9.81 10.19 17.77
C ASN A 325 -10.34 8.75 17.89
N PRO A 326 -9.80 7.76 17.14
CA PRO A 326 -10.15 6.35 17.35
C PRO A 326 -9.70 5.89 18.74
N SER A 327 -10.49 5.03 19.40
CA SER A 327 -10.17 4.56 20.75
C SER A 327 -10.18 3.03 20.92
N VAL A 328 -9.27 2.54 21.75
CA VAL A 328 -9.15 1.15 22.20
C VAL A 328 -9.27 1.15 23.73
N ALA A 329 -10.35 0.56 24.26
CA ALA A 329 -10.68 0.69 25.68
C ALA A 329 -9.78 -0.14 26.61
N ASN A 330 -9.25 -1.25 26.10
CA ASN A 330 -8.25 -2.09 26.76
C ASN A 330 -6.96 -2.10 25.88
N ASN A 331 -6.56 -3.26 25.35
CA ASN A 331 -5.19 -3.48 24.89
C ASN A 331 -5.03 -3.49 23.35
N PHE A 332 -3.87 -3.06 22.87
CA PHE A 332 -3.48 -3.17 21.46
C PHE A 332 -2.28 -4.10 21.31
N THR A 333 -2.46 -5.20 20.58
CA THR A 333 -1.45 -6.25 20.40
C THR A 333 -0.94 -6.26 18.97
N GLY A 334 0.28 -5.76 18.76
CA GLY A 334 1.05 -5.99 17.54
C GLY A 334 1.79 -7.34 17.55
N VAL A 335 2.67 -7.55 16.58
CA VAL A 335 3.41 -8.80 16.44
C VAL A 335 4.60 -8.84 17.40
N THR A 336 4.71 -9.88 18.22
CA THR A 336 5.92 -10.18 19.00
C THR A 336 7.01 -10.70 18.06
N VAL A 337 7.84 -9.79 17.55
CA VAL A 337 8.93 -10.12 16.62
C VAL A 337 10.10 -10.80 17.35
N SER A 338 10.70 -11.81 16.71
CA SER A 338 11.97 -12.42 17.13
C SER A 338 12.77 -12.86 15.89
N GLY A 339 14.07 -12.58 15.87
CA GLY A 339 14.91 -12.70 14.68
C GLY A 339 14.84 -11.47 13.75
N GLU A 340 15.37 -11.61 12.53
CA GLU A 340 15.58 -10.49 11.59
C GLU A 340 14.32 -10.08 10.79
N ASP A 341 13.30 -10.95 10.71
CA ASP A 341 12.07 -10.69 9.94
C ASP A 341 11.08 -9.77 10.71
N GLN A 342 11.33 -8.46 10.70
CA GLN A 342 10.49 -7.41 11.31
C GLN A 342 9.14 -7.17 10.58
N THR A 343 8.48 -8.22 10.08
CA THR A 343 7.19 -8.13 9.40
C THR A 343 6.01 -8.13 10.37
N CYS A 344 5.90 -7.05 11.14
CA CYS A 344 4.71 -6.69 11.91
C CYS A 344 3.60 -6.08 11.03
N GLY A 345 2.39 -5.97 11.59
CA GLY A 345 1.28 -5.20 11.03
C GLY A 345 1.48 -3.69 11.15
N SER A 346 0.56 -2.92 10.55
CA SER A 346 0.60 -1.47 10.40
C SER A 346 -0.70 -0.82 10.88
N VAL A 347 -0.58 0.29 11.60
CA VAL A 347 -1.69 1.23 11.87
C VAL A 347 -1.40 2.56 11.17
N LEU A 348 -2.41 3.10 10.48
CA LEU A 348 -2.30 4.36 9.75
C LEU A 348 -3.26 5.37 10.43
N VAL A 349 -2.73 6.51 10.87
CA VAL A 349 -3.42 7.49 11.72
C VAL A 349 -3.34 8.88 11.11
N GLY A 350 -4.43 9.65 11.17
CA GLY A 350 -4.53 10.99 10.62
C GLY A 350 -3.55 11.99 11.26
N ASN A 351 -3.19 13.03 10.52
CA ASN A 351 -2.23 14.05 10.96
C ASN A 351 -2.80 15.03 12.01
N ASP A 352 -4.10 14.94 12.25
CA ASP A 352 -4.93 15.74 13.16
C ASP A 352 -5.65 14.87 14.21
N THR A 353 -5.39 13.55 14.21
CA THR A 353 -5.99 12.56 15.14
C THR A 353 -4.93 11.84 15.97
N THR A 354 -5.32 11.34 17.14
CA THR A 354 -4.53 10.43 17.99
C THR A 354 -5.28 9.10 18.14
N LEU A 355 -4.59 7.96 18.03
CA LEU A 355 -5.14 6.68 18.48
C LEU A 355 -5.01 6.55 20.00
N GLU A 356 -6.14 6.48 20.68
CA GLU A 356 -6.22 6.49 22.15
C GLU A 356 -6.40 5.08 22.71
N ILE A 357 -5.30 4.48 23.18
CA ILE A 357 -5.30 3.16 23.80
C ILE A 357 -5.33 3.36 25.32
N LYS A 358 -6.40 2.95 25.98
CA LYS A 358 -6.58 3.20 27.43
C LYS A 358 -5.91 2.13 28.30
N GLY A 359 -5.73 0.93 27.76
CA GLY A 359 -4.90 -0.14 28.32
C GLY A 359 -3.49 -0.15 27.74
N GLU A 360 -2.95 -1.34 27.54
CA GLU A 360 -1.53 -1.58 27.25
C GLU A 360 -1.27 -1.95 25.79
N VAL A 361 -0.13 -1.51 25.27
CA VAL A 361 0.41 -1.92 23.97
C VAL A 361 1.37 -3.09 24.18
N TYR A 362 1.21 -4.14 23.36
CA TYR A 362 2.07 -5.31 23.29
C TYR A 362 2.61 -5.51 21.86
N GLY A 363 3.75 -6.20 21.72
CA GLY A 363 4.39 -6.46 20.42
C GLY A 363 4.94 -5.21 19.72
N LEU A 364 5.24 -5.35 18.43
CA LEU A 364 5.68 -4.28 17.52
C LEU A 364 4.62 -4.01 16.45
N THR A 365 4.40 -2.74 16.12
CA THR A 365 3.49 -2.31 15.04
C THR A 365 4.12 -1.15 14.24
N LYS A 366 3.92 -1.10 12.92
CA LYS A 366 4.30 0.05 12.09
C LYS A 366 3.28 1.18 12.20
N LEU A 367 3.74 2.43 12.27
CA LEU A 367 2.91 3.63 12.28
C LEU A 367 3.08 4.39 10.95
N ASN A 368 1.99 4.60 10.21
CA ASN A 368 1.99 5.34 8.94
C ASN A 368 3.08 4.86 7.94
N VAL A 369 3.23 3.53 7.83
CA VAL A 369 4.07 2.84 6.84
C VAL A 369 3.31 1.64 6.27
N ASN A 370 3.19 1.60 4.94
CA ASN A 370 2.66 0.42 4.23
C ASN A 370 3.36 0.15 2.86
N GLY A 371 4.57 0.67 2.65
CA GLY A 371 5.41 0.40 1.47
C GLY A 371 4.96 0.98 0.12
N SER A 372 3.75 0.64 -0.34
CA SER A 372 3.22 0.98 -1.67
C SER A 372 2.25 2.17 -1.69
N GLU A 373 1.68 2.53 -0.54
CA GLU A 373 0.70 3.61 -0.41
C GLU A 373 1.34 4.97 -0.18
N TYR A 374 0.70 6.02 -0.70
CA TYR A 374 1.03 7.40 -0.33
C TYR A 374 0.67 7.66 1.13
N MET A 375 1.70 7.95 1.94
CA MET A 375 1.55 8.50 3.29
C MET A 375 1.67 10.01 3.24
N ALA A 376 0.88 10.71 4.06
CA ALA A 376 1.10 12.14 4.30
C ALA A 376 2.41 12.33 5.07
N ARG A 377 3.11 13.46 4.86
CA ARG A 377 4.27 13.81 5.67
C ARG A 377 3.85 14.00 7.12
N PHE A 378 4.58 13.39 8.05
CA PHE A 378 4.30 13.49 9.47
C PHE A 378 4.29 14.95 9.95
N VAL A 379 3.42 15.26 10.91
CA VAL A 379 3.42 16.53 11.63
C VAL A 379 4.41 16.45 12.79
N GLU A 380 5.35 17.38 12.80
CA GLU A 380 6.37 17.49 13.85
C GLU A 380 5.73 17.88 15.19
N ASN A 381 6.15 17.20 16.27
CA ASN A 381 5.58 17.25 17.61
C ASN A 381 4.12 16.76 17.74
N HIS A 382 3.49 16.20 16.69
CA HIS A 382 2.19 15.54 16.83
C HIS A 382 2.31 14.19 17.53
N CYS A 383 1.34 13.87 18.38
CA CYS A 383 1.22 12.60 19.08
C CYS A 383 0.26 11.69 18.30
N TYR A 384 0.78 10.64 17.67
CA TYR A 384 -0.05 9.75 16.85
C TYR A 384 -0.68 8.61 17.67
N ILE A 385 -0.01 8.15 18.74
CA ILE A 385 -0.52 7.11 19.65
C ILE A 385 -0.32 7.54 21.10
N GLN A 386 -1.31 7.30 21.96
CA GLN A 386 -1.14 7.28 23.43
C GLN A 386 -1.54 5.91 23.99
N ALA A 387 -0.80 5.42 24.99
CA ALA A 387 -1.12 4.17 25.72
C ALA A 387 -0.64 4.20 27.17
N LYS A 388 -1.09 3.29 28.03
CA LYS A 388 -0.70 3.22 29.45
C LYS A 388 0.81 3.01 29.65
N ALA A 389 1.40 3.62 30.67
CA ALA A 389 2.83 3.63 31.01
C ALA A 389 3.45 2.26 31.36
N SER A 390 2.65 1.21 31.49
CA SER A 390 3.06 -0.20 31.65
C SER A 390 3.26 -0.94 30.31
N SER A 391 2.88 -0.34 29.17
CA SER A 391 2.99 -0.94 27.83
C SER A 391 4.42 -1.39 27.49
N SER A 392 4.61 -2.70 27.35
CA SER A 392 5.88 -3.33 26.95
C SER A 392 6.13 -3.27 25.44
N GLY A 393 5.08 -3.17 24.63
CA GLY A 393 5.16 -3.03 23.18
C GLY A 393 5.59 -1.64 22.69
N ASN A 394 5.74 -1.53 21.37
CA ASN A 394 6.26 -0.34 20.71
C ASN A 394 5.68 -0.13 19.30
N PHE A 395 5.81 1.09 18.80
CA PHE A 395 5.56 1.43 17.40
C PHE A 395 6.87 1.80 16.70
N THR A 396 6.95 1.56 15.39
CA THR A 396 8.09 1.96 14.54
C THR A 396 7.61 2.71 13.30
N ILE A 397 8.44 3.61 12.78
CA ILE A 397 8.27 4.24 11.45
C ILE A 397 9.30 3.72 10.43
N GLU A 398 10.03 2.65 10.77
CA GLU A 398 10.98 1.99 9.86
C GLU A 398 10.29 1.55 8.56
N GLY A 399 10.93 1.83 7.43
CA GLY A 399 10.34 1.68 6.09
C GLY A 399 9.51 2.89 5.62
N THR A 400 9.43 3.98 6.40
CA THR A 400 8.88 5.25 5.89
C THR A 400 9.79 5.90 4.85
N GLN A 401 9.20 6.57 3.86
CA GLN A 401 9.93 7.43 2.91
C GLN A 401 10.45 8.73 3.56
N TYR A 402 10.04 9.03 4.80
CA TYR A 402 10.38 10.26 5.51
C TYR A 402 11.55 10.05 6.48
N THR A 403 12.72 9.76 5.90
CA THR A 403 14.02 9.50 6.54
C THR A 403 14.46 10.52 7.60
N ASN A 404 13.96 11.76 7.54
CA ASN A 404 14.34 12.86 8.45
C ASN A 404 13.59 12.88 9.80
N PHE A 405 12.74 11.88 10.11
CA PHE A 405 11.94 11.83 11.34
C PHE A 405 12.26 10.60 12.20
N GLN A 406 11.96 10.72 13.50
CA GLN A 406 12.02 9.65 14.50
C GLN A 406 10.72 9.62 15.31
N LEU A 407 10.37 8.44 15.82
CA LEU A 407 9.20 8.25 16.68
C LEU A 407 9.62 8.22 18.16
N ASN A 408 9.44 9.35 18.84
CA ASN A 408 9.87 9.54 20.22
C ASN A 408 8.81 9.02 21.20
N LYS A 409 9.04 7.84 21.80
CA LYS A 409 8.23 7.28 22.91
C LYS A 409 8.53 8.04 24.21
N LYS A 410 7.81 9.14 24.46
CA LYS A 410 7.89 9.91 25.73
C LYS A 410 7.03 9.25 26.81
N LYS A 411 7.38 9.45 28.09
CA LYS A 411 6.72 8.83 29.25
C LYS A 411 6.33 9.88 30.30
N THR A 412 5.10 9.76 30.82
CA THR A 412 4.68 10.32 32.12
C THR A 412 4.47 9.19 33.13
N GLU A 413 4.04 9.50 34.35
CA GLU A 413 3.79 8.49 35.40
C GLU A 413 2.77 7.43 34.94
N GLU A 414 1.73 7.84 34.19
CA GLU A 414 0.61 6.98 33.80
C GLU A 414 0.54 6.66 32.29
N ILE A 415 1.14 7.46 31.40
CA ILE A 415 0.95 7.38 29.94
C ILE A 415 2.28 7.40 29.15
N TYR A 416 2.39 6.58 28.10
CA TYR A 416 3.33 6.71 27.00
C TYR A 416 2.69 7.46 25.82
N PHE A 417 3.48 8.34 25.20
CA PHE A 417 3.10 9.11 24.01
C PHE A 417 4.11 8.82 22.90
N TRP A 418 3.64 8.39 21.73
CA TRP A 418 4.48 8.23 20.54
C TRP A 418 4.35 9.47 19.67
N ILE A 419 5.32 10.37 19.83
CA ILE A 419 5.35 11.70 19.23
C ILE A 419 6.37 11.72 18.11
N ILE A 420 6.01 12.24 16.94
CA ILE A 420 6.99 12.44 15.87
C ILE A 420 7.91 13.62 16.23
N GLY A 421 9.21 13.37 16.25
CA GLY A 421 10.23 14.42 16.17
C GLY A 421 10.96 14.35 14.84
N LYS A 422 11.65 15.42 14.44
CA LYS A 422 12.77 15.26 13.50
C LYS A 422 13.87 14.44 14.18
N LEU A 423 14.67 13.72 13.38
CA LEU A 423 15.96 13.25 13.85
C LEU A 423 16.84 14.45 14.21
N GLU A 424 17.65 14.29 15.26
CA GLU A 424 18.77 15.21 15.51
C GLU A 424 19.88 14.85 14.53
N ASN A 425 19.69 15.23 13.26
CA ASN A 425 20.78 15.26 12.30
C ASN A 425 21.83 16.26 12.83
N GLU A 426 23.10 15.86 12.81
CA GLU A 426 24.22 16.74 13.13
C GLU A 426 24.39 17.75 11.98
N ASP A 427 23.54 18.79 11.99
CA ASP A 427 23.61 19.97 11.14
C ASP A 427 25.05 20.52 11.09
N ALA A 428 25.43 21.16 9.99
CA ALA A 428 26.73 21.80 9.89
C ALA A 428 26.84 22.98 10.87
N ASP A 429 27.62 22.81 11.93
CA ASP A 429 28.04 23.89 12.83
C ASP A 429 28.62 25.08 12.04
N ASP A 430 29.28 24.80 10.92
CA ASP A 430 29.85 25.81 10.04
C ASP A 430 29.78 25.48 8.54
N PHE A 431 29.81 26.51 7.70
CA PHE A 431 29.79 26.37 6.25
C PHE A 431 30.41 27.57 5.53
N TYR A 432 31.12 27.31 4.43
CA TYR A 432 32.00 28.28 3.77
C TYR A 432 31.95 28.15 2.23
N TRP A 433 31.99 29.27 1.50
CA TRP A 433 32.11 29.26 0.05
C TRP A 433 33.53 28.91 -0.39
N ILE A 434 33.71 27.93 -1.28
CA ILE A 434 35.04 27.44 -1.69
C ILE A 434 35.65 28.31 -2.81
N GLY A 435 36.97 28.48 -2.77
CA GLY A 435 37.73 29.42 -3.59
C GLY A 435 37.65 30.86 -3.05
N ASP A 436 38.58 31.74 -3.46
CA ASP A 436 38.76 33.11 -2.94
C ASP A 436 37.43 33.86 -2.73
N ALA A 437 36.96 33.93 -1.48
CA ALA A 437 35.72 34.63 -1.13
C ALA A 437 35.80 36.15 -1.41
N ASP A 438 37.01 36.71 -1.29
CA ASP A 438 37.30 38.12 -1.54
C ASP A 438 37.29 38.50 -3.04
N LYS A 439 37.26 37.52 -3.96
CA LYS A 439 37.26 37.76 -5.41
C LYS A 439 35.84 37.73 -5.97
N LYS A 440 35.32 38.92 -6.27
CA LYS A 440 34.01 39.14 -6.92
C LYS A 440 33.88 38.27 -8.19
N SER A 441 32.90 37.38 -8.19
CA SER A 441 32.74 36.34 -9.22
C SER A 441 31.99 36.86 -10.45
N VAL A 442 32.59 36.81 -11.64
CA VAL A 442 32.05 37.46 -12.85
C VAL A 442 31.08 36.56 -13.63
N ILE A 443 29.79 36.92 -13.65
CA ILE A 443 28.76 36.34 -14.51
C ILE A 443 28.79 37.05 -15.87
N SER A 444 29.67 36.54 -16.72
CA SER A 444 29.98 37.05 -18.06
C SER A 444 29.00 36.66 -19.17
N GLN A 445 28.04 35.73 -18.93
CA GLN A 445 27.09 35.26 -19.95
C GLN A 445 25.66 35.14 -19.40
N GLN A 446 24.68 35.72 -20.13
CA GLN A 446 23.26 35.67 -19.75
C GLN A 446 22.66 34.29 -20.05
N GLY A 447 22.02 33.67 -19.05
CA GLY A 447 21.38 32.35 -19.18
C GLY A 447 22.34 31.18 -19.32
N LYS A 448 23.59 31.33 -18.86
CA LYS A 448 24.52 30.23 -18.57
C LYS A 448 24.45 29.93 -17.07
N GLU A 449 24.52 28.66 -16.69
CA GLU A 449 24.73 28.22 -15.30
C GLU A 449 26.17 28.46 -14.82
N TYR A 450 26.30 28.93 -13.58
CA TYR A 450 27.55 29.11 -12.84
C TYR A 450 27.43 28.38 -11.50
N TYR A 451 28.49 27.68 -11.10
CA TYR A 451 28.48 26.74 -9.98
C TYR A 451 29.36 27.27 -8.84
N TYR A 452 28.83 27.22 -7.63
CA TYR A 452 29.43 27.79 -6.43
C TYR A 452 29.53 26.70 -5.35
N PRO A 453 30.68 26.02 -5.24
CA PRO A 453 30.88 24.96 -4.24
C PRO A 453 30.91 25.50 -2.80
N VAL A 454 30.37 24.71 -1.87
CA VAL A 454 30.27 25.00 -0.44
C VAL A 454 30.91 23.86 0.36
N GLU A 455 31.74 24.19 1.32
CA GLU A 455 32.30 23.26 2.31
C GLU A 455 31.49 23.40 3.60
N PHE A 456 30.93 22.29 4.10
CA PHE A 456 30.24 22.21 5.38
C PHE A 456 31.14 21.52 6.41
N LYS A 457 31.08 21.93 7.67
CA LYS A 457 31.92 21.44 8.76
C LYS A 457 31.14 21.29 10.07
N LYS A 458 31.59 20.33 10.88
CA LYS A 458 31.18 20.19 12.28
C LYS A 458 32.12 20.98 13.20
N ALA A 459 31.76 21.10 14.48
CA ALA A 459 32.51 21.85 15.49
C ALA A 459 33.95 21.35 15.73
N ASP A 460 34.24 20.07 15.39
CA ASP A 460 35.58 19.49 15.42
C ASP A 460 36.45 19.83 14.18
N GLY A 461 35.88 20.53 13.20
CA GLY A 461 36.51 20.91 11.94
C GLY A 461 36.47 19.85 10.84
N THR A 462 35.85 18.67 11.08
CA THR A 462 35.67 17.64 10.04
C THR A 462 34.75 18.13 8.93
N VAL A 463 35.05 17.74 7.69
CA VAL A 463 34.21 18.06 6.53
C VAL A 463 32.97 17.16 6.56
N TYR A 464 31.80 17.78 6.61
CA TYR A 464 30.50 17.15 6.50
C TYR A 464 29.95 17.41 5.08
N LYS A 465 29.10 16.50 4.59
CA LYS A 465 28.49 16.59 3.26
C LYS A 465 26.98 16.37 3.41
N PRO A 466 26.18 17.44 3.60
CA PRO A 466 24.75 17.30 3.81
C PRO A 466 24.06 16.74 2.55
N THR A 467 22.98 16.02 2.77
CA THR A 467 22.09 15.46 1.73
C THR A 467 21.34 16.56 0.98
N PHE A 468 20.76 16.22 -0.18
CA PHE A 468 19.90 17.18 -0.90
C PHE A 468 18.72 17.66 -0.05
N GLU A 469 18.20 16.83 0.84
CA GLU A 469 17.00 17.13 1.63
C GLU A 469 17.32 18.09 2.78
N GLU A 470 18.43 17.89 3.50
CA GLU A 470 18.94 18.87 4.48
C GLU A 470 19.23 20.22 3.78
N LEU A 471 19.89 20.20 2.63
CA LEU A 471 20.21 21.40 1.85
C LEU A 471 18.98 22.13 1.30
N PHE A 472 17.90 21.41 0.96
CA PHE A 472 16.69 21.99 0.39
C PHE A 472 15.71 22.52 1.45
N TYR A 473 15.69 21.94 2.66
CA TYR A 473 14.73 22.32 3.70
C TYR A 473 15.30 23.19 4.82
N ASP A 474 16.59 23.05 5.15
CA ASP A 474 17.20 23.77 6.28
C ASP A 474 18.13 24.91 5.84
N TYR A 475 18.30 25.15 4.53
CA TYR A 475 19.14 26.22 4.00
C TYR A 475 18.45 27.10 2.94
N ASP A 476 18.20 28.36 3.28
CA ASP A 476 17.65 29.38 2.40
C ASP A 476 18.71 29.95 1.45
N LEU A 477 18.44 29.91 0.14
CA LEU A 477 19.24 30.53 -0.91
C LEU A 477 18.57 31.82 -1.42
N THR A 478 19.25 32.96 -1.24
CA THR A 478 18.75 34.27 -1.68
C THR A 478 19.78 34.99 -2.55
N LEU A 479 19.29 35.85 -3.43
CA LEU A 479 20.11 36.69 -4.30
C LEU A 479 19.58 38.12 -4.19
N THR A 480 20.41 39.05 -3.70
CA THR A 480 20.05 40.46 -3.50
C THR A 480 20.88 41.37 -4.38
N LYS A 481 20.39 42.58 -4.67
CA LYS A 481 21.13 43.64 -5.36
C LYS A 481 21.86 44.55 -4.37
N GLU A 482 22.81 45.35 -4.84
CA GLU A 482 23.50 46.41 -4.07
C GLU A 482 22.56 47.35 -3.27
N ASN A 483 21.33 47.59 -3.73
CA ASN A 483 20.32 48.42 -3.03
C ASN A 483 19.48 47.63 -1.98
N GLY A 484 19.84 46.38 -1.67
CA GLY A 484 19.10 45.51 -0.75
C GLY A 484 17.83 44.87 -1.34
N GLU A 485 17.49 45.12 -2.62
CA GLU A 485 16.31 44.55 -3.27
C GLU A 485 16.56 43.08 -3.62
N ALA A 486 15.65 42.18 -3.23
CA ALA A 486 15.71 40.77 -3.61
C ALA A 486 15.50 40.57 -5.12
N VAL A 487 16.28 39.67 -5.72
CA VAL A 487 16.17 39.29 -7.12
C VAL A 487 15.14 38.16 -7.27
N ASP A 488 14.15 38.37 -8.13
CA ASP A 488 13.14 37.38 -8.48
C ASP A 488 13.76 36.11 -9.12
N LEU A 489 13.77 35.01 -8.36
CA LEU A 489 14.31 33.70 -8.74
C LEU A 489 13.38 32.87 -9.66
N GLU A 490 12.17 33.35 -9.99
CA GLU A 490 11.31 32.75 -11.04
C GLU A 490 11.41 33.50 -12.38
N GLU A 491 11.62 34.82 -12.37
CA GLU A 491 11.56 35.69 -13.55
C GLU A 491 12.92 36.26 -14.01
N ALA A 492 13.84 36.55 -13.10
CA ALA A 492 15.07 37.32 -13.36
C ALA A 492 16.35 36.49 -13.22
N ALA A 493 16.41 35.59 -12.25
CA ALA A 493 17.49 34.63 -12.05
C ALA A 493 16.92 33.21 -11.83
N PHE A 494 17.80 32.27 -11.45
CA PHE A 494 17.52 31.00 -10.81
C PHE A 494 18.68 30.73 -9.85
N CYS A 495 18.39 30.19 -8.68
CA CYS A 495 19.35 29.79 -7.66
C CYS A 495 18.82 28.50 -7.01
N SER A 496 19.62 27.44 -6.95
CA SER A 496 19.26 26.14 -6.37
C SER A 496 20.50 25.30 -6.09
N TRP A 497 20.35 24.21 -5.36
CA TRP A 497 21.38 23.17 -5.26
C TRP A 497 21.46 22.32 -6.54
N ASP A 498 22.65 21.76 -6.78
CA ASP A 498 22.93 20.85 -7.89
C ASP A 498 22.52 19.41 -7.53
N GLU A 499 21.31 19.01 -7.95
CA GLU A 499 20.74 17.68 -7.71
C GLU A 499 21.61 16.54 -8.28
N GLU A 500 22.24 16.72 -9.45
CA GLU A 500 23.06 15.68 -10.09
C GLU A 500 24.39 15.52 -9.32
N CYS A 501 25.04 16.63 -8.97
CA CYS A 501 26.27 16.65 -8.17
C CYS A 501 26.10 16.04 -6.77
N ILE A 502 24.93 16.21 -6.14
CA ILE A 502 24.66 15.72 -4.79
C ILE A 502 24.32 14.21 -4.82
N ASN A 503 23.41 13.79 -5.70
CA ASN A 503 22.87 12.43 -5.69
C ASN A 503 23.81 11.40 -6.35
N GLU A 504 24.58 11.77 -7.38
CA GLU A 504 25.50 10.85 -8.06
C GLU A 504 26.91 10.85 -7.46
N GLY A 505 27.15 11.62 -6.39
CA GLY A 505 28.44 11.62 -5.67
C GLY A 505 29.64 12.19 -6.44
N GLN A 506 29.45 12.69 -7.67
CA GLN A 506 30.53 13.05 -8.62
C GLN A 506 31.46 14.18 -8.15
N SER A 507 31.13 14.89 -7.06
CA SER A 507 31.96 15.97 -6.50
C SER A 507 32.29 15.78 -5.02
N GLN A 508 33.47 16.25 -4.63
CA GLN A 508 33.94 16.37 -3.26
C GLN A 508 33.05 17.28 -2.40
N TYR A 509 32.35 18.25 -3.01
CA TYR A 509 31.59 19.30 -2.32
C TYR A 509 30.20 19.49 -2.94
N ASN A 510 29.23 19.89 -2.12
CA ASN A 510 27.91 20.32 -2.60
C ASN A 510 28.02 21.67 -3.34
N GLN A 511 27.17 21.93 -4.32
CA GLN A 511 27.28 23.11 -5.18
C GLN A 511 25.95 23.83 -5.38
N VAL A 512 26.00 25.17 -5.33
CA VAL A 512 24.88 26.05 -5.67
C VAL A 512 24.99 26.46 -7.14
N ILE A 513 23.93 26.24 -7.91
CA ILE A 513 23.79 26.68 -9.30
C ILE A 513 23.12 28.06 -9.31
N VAL A 514 23.76 29.06 -9.94
CA VAL A 514 23.14 30.37 -10.24
C VAL A 514 23.10 30.58 -11.75
N CYS A 515 21.94 31.03 -12.27
CA CYS A 515 21.73 31.30 -13.69
C CYS A 515 20.94 32.61 -13.89
N ILE A 516 21.58 33.65 -14.44
CA ILE A 516 20.95 34.98 -14.57
C ILE A 516 20.23 35.13 -15.92
N TYR A 517 18.90 35.19 -15.91
CA TYR A 517 18.06 35.29 -17.10
C TYR A 517 17.67 36.71 -17.50
N ASP A 518 17.85 37.73 -16.65
CA ASP A 518 17.50 39.12 -16.97
C ASP A 518 18.56 40.15 -16.53
N TRP A 519 19.60 40.27 -17.36
CA TRP A 519 20.64 41.30 -17.23
C TRP A 519 20.12 42.75 -17.21
N GLU A 520 18.89 43.05 -17.67
CA GLU A 520 18.36 44.43 -17.54
C GLU A 520 17.83 44.74 -16.13
N ASN A 521 17.61 43.73 -15.28
CA ASN A 521 17.26 43.88 -13.86
C ASN A 521 18.40 43.47 -12.91
N CYS A 522 19.36 42.69 -13.41
CA CYS A 522 20.40 42.03 -12.61
C CYS A 522 21.83 42.50 -12.92
N LYS A 523 22.06 43.43 -13.87
CA LYS A 523 23.42 43.96 -14.13
C LYS A 523 23.90 44.80 -12.94
N GLY A 524 25.15 44.59 -12.55
CA GLY A 524 25.82 45.29 -11.47
C GLY A 524 26.33 44.29 -10.45
N GLU A 525 26.36 44.73 -9.20
CA GLU A 525 26.72 43.91 -8.05
C GLU A 525 25.48 43.22 -7.46
N LEU A 526 25.55 41.88 -7.35
CA LEU A 526 24.59 41.06 -6.62
C LEU A 526 25.31 40.32 -5.47
N THR A 527 24.59 40.08 -4.39
CA THR A 527 25.05 39.24 -3.27
C THR A 527 24.24 37.95 -3.27
N LEU A 528 24.92 36.82 -3.46
CA LEU A 528 24.39 35.48 -3.21
C LEU A 528 24.56 35.19 -1.72
N THR A 529 23.47 34.99 -0.99
CA THR A 529 23.49 34.68 0.44
C THR A 529 22.85 33.32 0.69
N LEU A 530 23.58 32.47 1.40
CA LEU A 530 23.16 31.16 1.90
C LEU A 530 22.99 31.27 3.42
N THR A 531 21.81 30.94 3.92
CA THR A 531 21.45 31.07 5.35
C THR A 531 20.91 29.75 5.89
N HIS A 532 21.39 29.29 7.05
CA HIS A 532 20.82 28.12 7.72
C HIS A 532 19.56 28.53 8.50
N SER A 533 18.41 27.98 8.13
CA SER A 533 17.08 28.43 8.56
C SER A 533 16.81 28.20 10.05
N LYS A 534 17.50 27.26 10.71
CA LYS A 534 17.40 27.02 12.16
C LYS A 534 18.26 27.97 12.99
N THR A 535 19.51 28.21 12.60
CA THR A 535 20.49 28.96 13.41
C THR A 535 20.67 30.42 12.99
N GLY A 536 20.15 30.82 11.82
CA GLY A 536 20.31 32.17 11.26
C GLY A 536 21.73 32.50 10.80
N LYS A 537 22.68 31.55 10.93
CA LYS A 537 24.05 31.67 10.41
C LYS A 537 23.99 31.82 8.90
N SER A 538 24.82 32.69 8.32
CA SER A 538 24.80 32.92 6.86
C SER A 538 26.18 33.25 6.31
N ILE A 539 26.40 32.88 5.05
CA ILE A 539 27.57 33.27 4.25
C ILE A 539 27.13 33.95 2.96
N SER A 540 27.93 34.91 2.50
CA SER A 540 27.61 35.71 1.31
C SER A 540 28.78 35.72 0.31
N ARG A 541 28.47 35.73 -0.99
CA ARG A 541 29.43 35.85 -2.09
C ARG A 541 28.96 36.90 -3.10
N VAL A 542 29.89 37.77 -3.49
CA VAL A 542 29.62 38.88 -4.42
C VAL A 542 29.75 38.42 -5.88
N LEU A 543 28.70 38.66 -6.67
CA LEU A 543 28.60 38.29 -8.08
C LEU A 543 28.50 39.56 -8.95
N LEU A 544 29.43 39.73 -9.90
CA LEU A 544 29.44 40.84 -10.85
C LEU A 544 28.80 40.41 -12.17
N VAL A 545 27.65 40.97 -12.51
CA VAL A 545 26.84 40.54 -13.67
C VAL A 545 27.02 41.48 -14.84
N GLY A 546 27.45 40.94 -15.99
CA GLY A 546 27.54 41.68 -17.26
C GLY A 546 28.72 42.65 -17.36
N GLU A 547 29.79 42.39 -16.61
CA GLU A 547 31.13 42.98 -16.77
C GLU A 547 31.98 42.08 -17.70
N GLU A 548 32.91 42.67 -18.46
CA GLU A 548 33.94 41.89 -19.18
C GLU A 548 35.09 41.56 -18.23
N GLN A 549 35.62 40.33 -18.27
CA GLN A 549 36.82 40.02 -17.47
C GLN A 549 38.01 40.86 -17.96
N PRO A 550 38.83 41.43 -17.06
CA PRO A 550 40.08 42.06 -17.46
C PRO A 550 41.01 41.00 -18.06
N ILE A 551 41.25 41.10 -19.36
CA ILE A 551 42.27 40.30 -20.05
C ILE A 551 43.63 40.66 -19.45
N PRO A 552 44.46 39.70 -19.01
CA PRO A 552 45.79 40.01 -18.48
C PRO A 552 46.69 40.53 -19.61
N THR A 553 46.91 41.85 -19.64
CA THR A 553 47.71 42.53 -20.66
C THR A 553 49.21 42.25 -20.49
N VAL A 554 49.64 41.09 -20.97
CA VAL A 554 51.07 40.79 -21.18
C VAL A 554 51.66 41.80 -22.16
N THR A 555 52.35 42.81 -21.61
CA THR A 555 52.97 43.90 -22.37
C THR A 555 54.44 43.53 -22.63
N PRO A 556 54.85 43.20 -23.86
CA PRO A 556 56.22 42.75 -24.13
C PRO A 556 57.19 43.93 -24.20
N THR A 557 57.84 44.24 -23.08
CA THR A 557 58.99 45.16 -23.07
C THR A 557 60.18 44.50 -23.77
N MET A 558 60.51 44.98 -24.98
CA MET A 558 61.69 44.52 -25.72
C MET A 558 62.97 45.14 -25.15
N THR A 559 63.76 44.35 -24.42
CA THR A 559 65.13 44.69 -24.02
C THR A 559 66.12 43.90 -24.89
N PRO A 560 67.07 44.56 -25.60
CA PRO A 560 67.92 43.89 -26.58
C PRO A 560 69.07 43.06 -25.98
N THR A 561 69.45 42.01 -26.70
CA THR A 561 70.50 41.03 -26.35
C THR A 561 71.91 41.52 -26.70
N PRO A 562 72.91 41.15 -25.89
CA PRO A 562 74.08 40.41 -26.42
C PRO A 562 74.47 39.22 -25.51
N THR A 563 75.28 38.21 -25.87
CA THR A 563 75.70 37.58 -27.14
C THR A 563 76.34 36.22 -26.77
N PRO A 564 76.14 35.10 -27.50
CA PRO A 564 76.55 33.76 -27.05
C PRO A 564 77.96 33.31 -27.51
N THR A 565 78.55 32.36 -26.76
CA THR A 565 79.72 31.53 -27.11
C THR A 565 79.56 30.08 -26.54
N PRO A 566 80.20 29.04 -27.11
CA PRO A 566 79.46 27.78 -27.39
C PRO A 566 80.17 26.43 -27.08
N THR A 567 79.49 25.32 -27.43
CA THR A 567 80.00 23.92 -27.69
C THR A 567 80.32 23.05 -26.44
N VAL A 568 80.26 21.70 -26.42
CA VAL A 568 80.11 20.63 -27.45
C VAL A 568 79.17 19.48 -26.97
N ALA A 569 78.64 18.65 -27.89
CA ALA A 569 77.96 17.33 -27.68
C ALA A 569 78.99 16.14 -27.76
N PRO A 570 78.72 14.85 -28.13
CA PRO A 570 77.50 14.01 -28.39
C PRO A 570 77.39 12.75 -27.46
N THR A 571 76.32 11.94 -27.29
CA THR A 571 75.28 11.23 -28.10
C THR A 571 75.59 9.77 -28.55
N ILE A 572 74.85 8.78 -28.00
CA ILE A 572 74.37 7.46 -28.52
C ILE A 572 73.31 6.90 -27.51
N ALA A 573 72.26 6.09 -27.75
CA ALA A 573 71.70 5.28 -28.86
C ALA A 573 72.05 3.77 -28.89
N PRO A 574 71.17 2.83 -29.36
CA PRO A 574 69.67 2.79 -29.33
C PRO A 574 68.99 1.37 -29.12
N THR A 575 67.68 1.35 -28.81
CA THR A 575 66.56 0.41 -29.18
C THR A 575 66.75 -1.14 -29.26
N GLN A 576 65.84 -1.98 -28.71
CA GLN A 576 64.74 -2.72 -29.43
C GLN A 576 63.80 -3.57 -28.51
N VAL A 577 62.62 -3.93 -29.06
CA VAL A 577 61.48 -4.79 -28.59
C VAL A 577 61.73 -6.31 -28.87
N PRO A 578 60.81 -7.33 -28.68
CA PRO A 578 59.50 -7.48 -27.97
C PRO A 578 59.24 -8.83 -27.18
N THR A 579 58.04 -9.00 -26.56
CA THR A 579 57.17 -10.22 -26.29
C THR A 579 57.74 -11.65 -25.99
N SER A 580 57.06 -12.61 -25.30
CA SER A 580 55.71 -12.75 -24.66
C SER A 580 55.53 -14.06 -23.84
N THR A 581 54.80 -14.03 -22.70
CA THR A 581 54.02 -15.15 -22.05
C THR A 581 54.77 -16.45 -21.62
N PRO A 582 54.16 -17.44 -20.90
CA PRO A 582 52.90 -17.50 -20.11
C PRO A 582 53.05 -18.00 -18.63
N THR A 583 51.94 -17.97 -17.86
CA THR A 583 51.43 -18.83 -16.72
C THR A 583 52.42 -19.77 -15.95
N VAL A 584 52.43 -19.94 -14.61
CA VAL A 584 51.39 -20.45 -13.65
C VAL A 584 51.74 -20.06 -12.18
N ALA A 585 50.78 -20.16 -11.25
CA ALA A 585 50.89 -19.88 -9.80
C ALA A 585 51.14 -21.16 -8.92
N PRO A 586 50.79 -21.23 -7.61
CA PRO A 586 51.54 -20.70 -6.45
C PRO A 586 51.82 -21.74 -5.34
N THR A 587 52.74 -21.47 -4.38
CA THR A 587 52.67 -22.10 -3.02
C THR A 587 53.52 -21.46 -1.89
N THR A 588 52.94 -21.50 -0.68
CA THR A 588 53.53 -21.72 0.69
C THR A 588 54.51 -20.76 1.40
N THR A 589 53.98 -20.23 2.52
CA THR A 589 54.55 -20.05 3.89
C THR A 589 55.62 -19.00 4.22
N PRO A 590 55.47 -18.26 5.36
CA PRO A 590 56.47 -17.35 5.93
C PRO A 590 57.37 -18.02 6.99
N THR A 591 58.52 -17.41 7.27
CA THR A 591 59.48 -17.81 8.34
C THR A 591 59.73 -16.64 9.29
N GLN A 592 60.13 -16.92 10.54
CA GLN A 592 60.14 -16.00 11.69
C GLN A 592 61.53 -15.50 12.14
N VAL A 593 61.58 -14.26 12.69
CA VAL A 593 62.36 -13.85 13.91
C VAL A 593 63.91 -13.84 13.79
N PRO A 594 64.74 -13.23 14.71
CA PRO A 594 64.54 -12.26 15.80
C PRO A 594 65.32 -10.91 15.65
N THR A 595 65.19 -9.99 16.62
CA THR A 595 66.32 -9.37 17.39
C THR A 595 65.78 -8.64 18.65
N PRO A 596 66.44 -8.67 19.84
CA PRO A 596 65.85 -8.19 21.12
C PRO A 596 66.66 -7.11 21.90
N THR A 597 66.08 -6.57 22.98
CA THR A 597 66.82 -6.11 24.20
C THR A 597 65.92 -6.05 25.47
N PRO A 598 66.45 -6.22 26.72
CA PRO A 598 65.63 -6.41 27.95
C PRO A 598 65.97 -5.53 29.20
N THR A 599 65.15 -5.60 30.26
CA THR A 599 65.54 -5.23 31.67
C THR A 599 64.80 -6.07 32.75
N MET A 600 65.38 -6.15 33.97
CA MET A 600 65.12 -7.02 35.15
C MET A 600 63.86 -6.66 36.00
N THR A 601 63.10 -7.50 36.75
CA THR A 601 63.30 -8.49 37.88
C THR A 601 63.76 -7.94 39.25
N PRO A 602 63.47 -8.56 40.44
CA PRO A 602 62.39 -9.47 40.91
C PRO A 602 61.77 -9.03 42.31
N THR A 603 60.83 -9.73 43.00
CA THR A 603 61.06 -10.78 44.08
C THR A 603 59.73 -11.11 44.86
N PRO A 604 59.49 -12.35 45.42
CA PRO A 604 58.21 -12.75 46.06
C PRO A 604 58.25 -13.30 47.52
N THR A 605 57.08 -13.51 48.17
CA THR A 605 56.86 -14.33 49.41
C THR A 605 55.42 -14.91 49.51
N ALA A 606 55.12 -15.81 50.47
CA ALA A 606 53.83 -16.54 50.66
C ALA A 606 53.24 -16.31 52.11
N THR A 607 52.29 -17.05 52.74
CA THR A 607 51.79 -18.45 52.64
C THR A 607 50.28 -18.58 53.10
N PRO A 608 49.65 -19.65 53.70
CA PRO A 608 48.21 -19.99 53.45
C PRO A 608 47.29 -20.20 54.71
N THR A 609 46.19 -20.99 54.56
CA THR A 609 45.21 -21.53 55.55
C THR A 609 44.10 -20.53 56.03
N VAL A 610 42.83 -20.88 56.35
CA VAL A 610 42.10 -22.14 56.67
C VAL A 610 40.67 -22.13 56.06
N ALA A 611 39.92 -23.26 56.04
CA ALA A 611 38.50 -23.37 55.62
C ALA A 611 37.56 -23.78 56.79
N PRO A 612 36.21 -23.55 56.71
CA PRO A 612 35.30 -24.67 56.42
C PRO A 612 34.00 -24.31 55.62
N THR A 613 33.09 -25.29 55.49
CA THR A 613 31.89 -25.38 54.62
C THR A 613 30.56 -24.84 55.19
N THR A 614 29.54 -24.64 54.33
CA THR A 614 28.16 -25.15 54.55
C THR A 614 27.33 -25.20 53.25
N THR A 615 26.34 -26.10 53.19
CA THR A 615 25.27 -26.21 52.17
C THR A 615 23.93 -26.31 52.90
N PRO A 616 22.84 -25.73 52.38
CA PRO A 616 21.79 -26.51 51.67
C PRO A 616 21.22 -25.69 50.46
N THR A 617 20.11 -25.99 49.75
CA THR A 617 19.03 -27.00 49.85
C THR A 617 18.44 -27.27 48.44
N GLN A 618 17.63 -28.32 48.28
CA GLN A 618 16.47 -28.35 47.34
C GLN A 618 15.23 -28.82 48.11
N VAL A 619 14.03 -28.38 47.72
CA VAL A 619 12.74 -28.89 48.23
C VAL A 619 11.75 -29.04 47.05
N PRO A 620 11.00 -30.15 46.92
CA PRO A 620 10.19 -30.46 45.73
C PRO A 620 8.68 -30.24 45.91
N THR A 621 7.94 -30.38 44.81
CA THR A 621 6.47 -30.45 44.73
C THR A 621 6.08 -31.65 43.84
N PRO A 622 5.02 -32.43 44.12
CA PRO A 622 5.02 -33.87 43.83
C PRO A 622 4.35 -34.32 42.53
N THR A 623 4.74 -35.51 42.06
CA THR A 623 4.01 -36.31 41.07
C THR A 623 3.02 -37.26 41.73
N VAL A 624 1.85 -37.42 41.12
CA VAL A 624 0.85 -38.46 41.46
C VAL A 624 1.14 -39.71 40.61
N PRO A 625 1.08 -40.94 41.16
CA PRO A 625 1.43 -42.14 40.39
C PRO A 625 0.28 -42.62 39.48
N THR A 626 0.61 -42.89 38.22
CA THR A 626 -0.21 -43.69 37.31
C THR A 626 0.10 -45.18 37.52
N PRO A 627 -0.90 -46.08 37.68
CA PRO A 627 -0.64 -47.50 37.89
C PRO A 627 -0.11 -48.20 36.64
N ALA A 628 0.64 -49.30 36.85
CA ALA A 628 1.27 -50.07 35.78
C ALA A 628 0.24 -50.87 34.96
N ALA A 629 0.46 -50.95 33.64
CA ALA A 629 -0.18 -51.93 32.77
C ALA A 629 0.67 -53.20 32.69
N THR A 630 0.06 -54.36 32.91
CA THR A 630 0.73 -55.67 32.92
C THR A 630 1.08 -56.14 31.51
N GLU A 631 2.33 -56.56 31.28
CA GLU A 631 2.69 -57.26 30.03
C GLU A 631 2.02 -58.64 29.95
N VAL A 632 1.44 -58.95 28.80
CA VAL A 632 1.04 -60.32 28.42
C VAL A 632 1.66 -60.60 27.04
N PRO A 633 2.57 -61.58 26.91
CA PRO A 633 3.20 -61.88 25.63
C PRO A 633 2.23 -62.62 24.70
N SER A 634 2.00 -62.09 23.50
CA SER A 634 1.33 -62.80 22.41
C SER A 634 2.34 -63.11 21.30
N SER A 635 2.48 -64.39 20.95
CA SER A 635 3.53 -64.86 20.04
C SER A 635 2.99 -65.16 18.63
N THR A 636 3.07 -64.17 17.74
CA THR A 636 2.86 -64.34 16.29
C THR A 636 3.88 -63.52 15.50
N PRO A 637 4.77 -64.15 14.71
CA PRO A 637 5.60 -63.45 13.74
C PRO A 637 4.81 -63.25 12.44
N ASP A 638 4.48 -62.00 12.11
CA ASP A 638 3.97 -61.64 10.77
C ASP A 638 5.05 -60.89 9.98
N ALA A 639 5.06 -61.07 8.67
CA ALA A 639 6.21 -60.80 7.80
C ALA A 639 5.95 -59.61 6.85
N THR A 640 5.94 -58.39 7.41
CA THR A 640 5.80 -57.16 6.64
C THR A 640 7.15 -56.46 6.48
N PRO A 641 7.63 -56.16 5.24
CA PRO A 641 8.90 -55.47 5.06
C PRO A 641 8.77 -54.01 5.49
N VAL A 642 9.63 -53.57 6.42
CA VAL A 642 9.70 -52.17 6.87
C VAL A 642 10.26 -51.30 5.74
N ILE A 643 9.37 -50.63 5.01
CA ILE A 643 9.74 -49.55 4.10
C ILE A 643 10.18 -48.37 4.97
N LEU A 644 11.48 -48.12 5.02
CA LEU A 644 12.05 -46.94 5.66
C LEU A 644 11.48 -45.68 4.98
N PRO A 645 10.90 -44.72 5.71
CA PRO A 645 10.38 -43.50 5.11
C PRO A 645 11.54 -42.69 4.52
N THR A 646 11.65 -42.68 3.20
CA THR A 646 12.59 -41.81 2.49
C THR A 646 12.19 -40.36 2.72
N LEU A 647 13.12 -39.55 3.23
CA LEU A 647 12.96 -38.11 3.40
C LEU A 647 12.44 -37.50 2.09
N PRO A 648 11.41 -36.64 2.09
CA PRO A 648 10.82 -36.12 0.86
C PRO A 648 11.90 -35.43 0.02
N THR A 649 12.15 -35.97 -1.18
CA THR A 649 13.06 -35.36 -2.14
C THR A 649 12.51 -33.99 -2.52
N VAL A 650 13.15 -32.94 -2.02
CA VAL A 650 12.76 -31.56 -2.32
C VAL A 650 13.06 -31.30 -3.80
N THR A 651 12.04 -31.45 -4.64
CA THR A 651 12.07 -30.94 -6.01
C THR A 651 12.42 -29.45 -5.93
N PRO A 652 13.54 -29.00 -6.52
CA PRO A 652 13.89 -27.60 -6.47
C PRO A 652 12.78 -26.80 -7.13
N LEU A 653 12.18 -25.88 -6.37
CA LEU A 653 11.19 -24.94 -6.90
C LEU A 653 11.78 -24.22 -8.13
N PRO A 654 10.98 -23.97 -9.18
CA PRO A 654 11.43 -23.11 -10.27
C PRO A 654 11.85 -21.76 -9.67
N PRO A 655 12.93 -21.13 -10.16
CA PRO A 655 13.50 -19.95 -9.53
C PRO A 655 12.44 -18.85 -9.39
N THR A 656 12.10 -18.52 -8.14
CA THR A 656 11.12 -17.49 -7.82
C THR A 656 11.54 -16.19 -8.48
N SER A 657 10.80 -15.74 -9.49
CA SER A 657 11.04 -14.44 -10.10
C SER A 657 10.88 -13.36 -9.04
N GLU A 658 11.91 -12.55 -8.83
CA GLU A 658 11.88 -11.41 -7.92
C GLU A 658 10.65 -10.52 -8.21
N PRO A 659 10.02 -9.92 -7.19
CA PRO A 659 8.81 -9.12 -7.37
C PRO A 659 9.10 -7.90 -8.26
N ARG A 660 8.79 -8.04 -9.54
CA ARG A 660 9.01 -7.01 -10.57
C ARG A 660 8.23 -5.76 -10.20
N ALA A 661 8.95 -4.70 -9.85
CA ALA A 661 8.36 -3.41 -9.53
C ALA A 661 7.52 -2.90 -10.70
N PHE A 662 6.28 -2.52 -10.44
CA PHE A 662 5.40 -1.87 -11.41
C PHE A 662 5.75 -0.38 -11.49
N THR A 663 6.41 0.05 -12.57
CA THR A 663 6.96 1.41 -12.70
C THR A 663 6.33 2.19 -13.86
N LEU A 664 6.03 3.47 -13.61
CA LEU A 664 5.65 4.41 -14.65
C LEU A 664 6.87 5.08 -15.28
N ASN A 665 6.80 5.28 -16.60
CA ASN A 665 7.82 5.95 -17.40
C ASN A 665 8.17 7.41 -16.97
N LYS A 666 7.37 8.00 -16.05
CA LYS A 666 7.50 9.35 -15.45
C LYS A 666 6.81 9.38 -14.09
N THR A 667 7.52 9.82 -13.06
CA THR A 667 6.97 10.15 -11.72
C THR A 667 6.49 11.61 -11.61
N SER A 668 6.96 12.52 -12.47
CA SER A 668 6.56 13.94 -12.45
C SER A 668 6.62 14.59 -13.84
N VAL A 669 5.63 15.43 -14.19
CA VAL A 669 5.54 16.15 -15.47
C VAL A 669 4.93 17.54 -15.31
N THR A 670 5.61 18.59 -15.81
CA THR A 670 4.98 19.90 -16.02
C THR A 670 4.26 19.98 -17.38
N LEU A 671 2.97 20.35 -17.34
CA LEU A 671 2.10 20.67 -18.48
C LEU A 671 1.62 22.13 -18.42
N TYR A 672 0.94 22.58 -19.48
CA TYR A 672 0.44 23.94 -19.59
C TYR A 672 -0.97 24.01 -20.19
N THR A 673 -1.79 24.95 -19.71
CA THR A 673 -3.18 25.14 -20.20
C THR A 673 -3.28 25.55 -21.68
N LYS A 674 -2.18 26.02 -22.28
CA LYS A 674 -2.01 26.15 -23.74
C LYS A 674 -0.55 25.80 -24.12
N GLY A 675 -0.36 25.14 -25.27
CA GLY A 675 0.96 24.67 -25.72
C GLY A 675 1.15 23.18 -25.42
N LYS A 676 2.17 22.82 -24.61
CA LYS A 676 2.39 21.44 -24.14
C LYS A 676 1.29 21.05 -23.14
N LYS A 677 0.11 20.68 -23.68
CA LYS A 677 -1.11 20.36 -22.93
C LYS A 677 -1.26 18.85 -22.63
N ILE A 678 -0.52 18.00 -23.33
CA ILE A 678 -0.67 16.54 -23.30
C ILE A 678 0.68 15.87 -23.04
N ILE A 679 0.67 14.74 -22.31
CA ILE A 679 1.77 13.77 -22.22
C ILE A 679 1.21 12.34 -22.33
N GLN A 680 2.06 11.38 -22.69
CA GLN A 680 1.75 9.95 -22.68
C GLN A 680 2.47 9.29 -21.50
N LEU A 681 1.72 8.61 -20.65
CA LEU A 681 2.27 7.69 -19.65
C LEU A 681 2.27 6.26 -20.20
N SER A 682 3.13 5.42 -19.64
CA SER A 682 3.19 3.99 -19.89
C SER A 682 3.80 3.31 -18.66
N ALA A 683 3.21 2.20 -18.23
CA ALA A 683 3.83 1.30 -17.26
C ALA A 683 4.69 0.24 -17.98
N ASP A 684 5.47 -0.51 -17.22
CA ASP A 684 6.36 -1.58 -17.66
C ASP A 684 5.76 -2.99 -17.54
N THR A 685 4.43 -3.13 -17.62
CA THR A 685 3.69 -4.41 -17.68
C THR A 685 3.11 -4.67 -19.08
N GLU A 686 2.80 -5.93 -19.37
CA GLU A 686 2.02 -6.35 -20.55
C GLU A 686 0.50 -6.39 -20.27
N SER A 687 0.10 -6.29 -18.99
CA SER A 687 -1.29 -6.32 -18.53
C SER A 687 -2.06 -5.02 -18.80
N VAL A 688 -3.39 -5.10 -18.74
CA VAL A 688 -4.27 -3.93 -18.98
C VAL A 688 -4.17 -2.95 -17.80
N VAL A 689 -3.53 -1.81 -18.03
CA VAL A 689 -3.35 -0.76 -17.01
C VAL A 689 -4.58 0.13 -16.91
N LYS A 690 -5.21 0.16 -15.72
CA LYS A 690 -6.25 1.13 -15.37
C LYS A 690 -5.60 2.44 -14.96
N TYR A 691 -6.07 3.57 -15.48
CA TYR A 691 -5.59 4.91 -15.12
C TYR A 691 -6.70 5.75 -14.47
N THR A 692 -6.35 6.54 -13.45
CA THR A 692 -7.26 7.47 -12.75
C THR A 692 -6.58 8.81 -12.44
N SER A 693 -7.34 9.83 -12.00
CA SER A 693 -6.79 11.09 -11.51
C SER A 693 -7.53 11.58 -10.27
N ASP A 694 -6.78 12.10 -9.29
CA ASP A 694 -7.30 12.79 -8.10
C ASP A 694 -8.11 14.06 -8.44
N ASN A 695 -7.77 14.72 -9.55
CA ASN A 695 -8.20 16.07 -9.85
C ASN A 695 -8.38 16.25 -11.36
N GLU A 696 -9.40 15.55 -11.86
CA GLU A 696 -9.99 15.68 -13.20
C GLU A 696 -10.22 17.13 -13.65
N LYS A 697 -10.37 18.10 -12.73
CA LYS A 697 -10.54 19.52 -13.04
C LYS A 697 -9.21 20.19 -13.43
N VAL A 698 -8.07 19.65 -13.00
CA VAL A 698 -6.71 20.08 -13.35
C VAL A 698 -6.13 19.28 -14.52
N ALA A 699 -6.18 17.95 -14.49
CA ALA A 699 -5.77 17.08 -15.59
C ALA A 699 -6.66 15.82 -15.64
N VAL A 700 -6.88 15.26 -16.84
CA VAL A 700 -7.58 13.97 -17.04
C VAL A 700 -6.66 13.01 -17.77
N VAL A 701 -6.84 11.71 -17.56
CA VAL A 701 -6.16 10.63 -18.27
C VAL A 701 -7.22 9.76 -18.97
N ASP A 702 -6.91 9.24 -20.15
CA ASP A 702 -7.77 8.24 -20.81
C ASP A 702 -7.26 6.81 -20.54
N GLU A 703 -8.05 5.82 -20.94
CA GLU A 703 -7.75 4.37 -20.80
C GLU A 703 -6.38 3.96 -21.37
N ASN A 704 -5.81 4.75 -22.28
CA ASN A 704 -4.52 4.50 -22.91
C ASN A 704 -3.37 5.21 -22.18
N GLY A 705 -3.58 5.80 -20.99
CA GLY A 705 -2.56 6.52 -20.22
C GLY A 705 -2.25 7.93 -20.74
N ARG A 706 -3.10 8.51 -21.60
CA ARG A 706 -2.83 9.79 -22.25
C ARG A 706 -3.38 10.96 -21.42
N VAL A 707 -2.48 11.66 -20.73
CA VAL A 707 -2.85 12.74 -19.81
C VAL A 707 -3.03 14.07 -20.54
N THR A 708 -4.15 14.75 -20.32
CA THR A 708 -4.52 16.06 -20.87
C THR A 708 -4.82 17.08 -19.78
N ALA A 709 -4.04 18.16 -19.71
CA ALA A 709 -4.23 19.27 -18.78
C ALA A 709 -5.47 20.12 -19.09
N LYS A 710 -6.36 20.36 -18.11
CA LYS A 710 -7.55 21.22 -18.21
C LYS A 710 -7.33 22.61 -17.56
N LYS A 711 -6.95 22.67 -16.27
CA LYS A 711 -6.82 23.91 -15.47
C LYS A 711 -5.42 23.97 -14.82
N ALA A 712 -4.94 25.17 -14.49
CA ALA A 712 -3.70 25.31 -13.73
C ALA A 712 -3.88 24.85 -12.27
N GLY A 713 -2.91 24.12 -11.74
CA GLY A 713 -2.95 23.42 -10.44
C GLY A 713 -2.04 22.18 -10.46
N THR A 714 -2.17 21.31 -9.46
CA THR A 714 -1.55 19.97 -9.42
C THR A 714 -2.63 18.90 -9.50
N ALA A 715 -2.32 17.79 -10.16
CA ALA A 715 -3.08 16.54 -10.13
C ALA A 715 -2.10 15.36 -10.05
N LEU A 716 -2.44 14.32 -9.32
CA LEU A 716 -1.81 13.00 -9.37
C LEU A 716 -2.57 12.13 -10.39
N ILE A 717 -1.82 11.42 -11.21
CA ILE A 717 -2.33 10.36 -12.08
C ILE A 717 -1.86 9.03 -11.52
N THR A 718 -2.79 8.14 -11.20
CA THR A 718 -2.48 6.78 -10.75
C THR A 718 -2.64 5.82 -11.91
N ALA A 719 -1.72 4.87 -12.00
CA ALA A 719 -1.81 3.70 -12.86
C ALA A 719 -1.91 2.45 -11.98
N SER A 720 -2.67 1.45 -12.41
CA SER A 720 -2.89 0.21 -11.65
C SER A 720 -2.99 -0.99 -12.58
N ALA A 721 -2.28 -2.06 -12.26
CA ALA A 721 -2.37 -3.37 -12.93
C ALA A 721 -1.96 -4.47 -11.95
N ASP A 722 -2.54 -5.66 -12.07
CA ASP A 722 -2.11 -6.88 -11.38
C ASP A 722 -2.02 -6.76 -9.84
N GLY A 723 -2.83 -5.88 -9.24
CA GLY A 723 -2.82 -5.55 -7.81
C GLY A 723 -1.83 -4.44 -7.40
N TYR A 724 -0.88 -4.07 -8.28
CA TYR A 724 0.11 -3.02 -8.05
C TYR A 724 -0.37 -1.66 -8.53
N GLN A 725 0.22 -0.59 -7.98
CA GLN A 725 -0.04 0.80 -8.38
C GLN A 725 1.25 1.62 -8.46
N SER A 726 1.25 2.65 -9.31
CA SER A 726 2.34 3.62 -9.47
C SER A 726 1.75 4.97 -9.90
N THR A 727 2.42 6.08 -9.58
CA THR A 727 1.83 7.43 -9.72
C THR A 727 2.72 8.44 -10.45
N CYS A 728 2.09 9.42 -11.10
CA CYS A 728 2.73 10.51 -11.82
C CYS A 728 2.13 11.87 -11.41
N ARG A 729 2.96 12.77 -10.87
CA ARG A 729 2.56 14.12 -10.46
C ARG A 729 2.52 15.07 -11.66
N ILE A 730 1.34 15.57 -12.00
CA ILE A 730 1.10 16.49 -13.11
C ILE A 730 0.94 17.92 -12.59
N VAL A 731 1.94 18.77 -12.87
CA VAL A 731 1.90 20.20 -12.51
C VAL A 731 1.49 21.01 -13.73
N VAL A 732 0.28 21.58 -13.72
CA VAL A 732 -0.25 22.39 -14.82
C VAL A 732 0.00 23.88 -14.55
N LYS A 733 0.88 24.52 -15.32
CA LYS A 733 1.18 25.95 -15.21
C LYS A 733 0.43 26.80 -16.27
N LYS A 734 0.26 28.10 -16.01
CA LYS A 734 -0.26 29.06 -17.00
C LYS A 734 0.86 29.40 -18.01
N PRO A 735 0.56 29.53 -19.32
CA PRO A 735 1.58 29.86 -20.32
C PRO A 735 2.06 31.31 -20.17
N THR A 736 3.37 31.54 -20.15
CA THR A 736 3.97 32.88 -20.05
C THR A 736 4.37 33.41 -21.43
N PHE A 737 4.18 34.71 -21.64
CA PHE A 737 4.55 35.40 -22.88
C PHE A 737 4.98 36.83 -22.57
N LYS A 738 6.29 37.11 -22.68
CA LYS A 738 6.89 38.43 -22.50
C LYS A 738 7.64 38.84 -23.77
N VAL A 739 7.68 40.14 -24.04
CA VAL A 739 8.48 40.73 -25.12
C VAL A 739 9.50 41.62 -24.44
N ALA A 740 10.80 41.35 -24.64
CA ALA A 740 11.85 41.94 -23.81
C ALA A 740 11.82 43.48 -23.84
N LYS A 741 11.74 44.07 -25.04
CA LYS A 741 11.74 45.53 -25.20
C LYS A 741 10.43 46.04 -25.79
N LYS A 742 9.69 46.81 -25.00
CA LYS A 742 8.44 47.51 -25.40
C LYS A 742 8.70 48.61 -26.45
N MET A 743 9.93 49.10 -26.56
CA MET A 743 10.36 50.07 -27.58
C MET A 743 11.72 49.67 -28.19
N ILE A 744 11.87 49.86 -29.50
CA ILE A 744 13.13 49.61 -30.24
C ILE A 744 13.46 50.84 -31.09
N LYS A 745 14.69 51.35 -30.96
CA LYS A 745 15.27 52.42 -31.79
C LYS A 745 16.22 51.76 -32.81
N VAL A 746 16.11 52.07 -34.10
CA VAL A 746 16.94 51.47 -35.17
C VAL A 746 17.30 52.50 -36.24
N LYS A 747 18.53 52.47 -36.77
CA LYS A 747 18.92 53.33 -37.91
C LYS A 747 18.32 52.81 -39.22
N LYS A 748 17.94 53.69 -40.16
CA LYS A 748 17.48 53.31 -41.52
C LYS A 748 18.38 52.22 -42.14
N GLY A 749 17.77 51.21 -42.75
CA GLY A 749 18.46 50.10 -43.44
C GLY A 749 18.97 48.97 -42.54
N LYS A 750 19.30 49.24 -41.26
CA LYS A 750 19.81 48.23 -40.33
C LYS A 750 18.70 47.28 -39.82
N LYS A 751 19.13 46.11 -39.33
CA LYS A 751 18.28 45.02 -38.81
C LYS A 751 18.47 44.84 -37.30
N VAL A 752 17.46 44.36 -36.59
CA VAL A 752 17.50 44.01 -35.15
C VAL A 752 16.45 42.93 -34.84
N ARG A 753 16.71 42.00 -33.93
CA ARG A 753 15.76 40.93 -33.56
C ARG A 753 14.83 41.39 -32.44
N ILE A 754 13.52 41.14 -32.58
CA ILE A 754 12.56 41.29 -31.47
C ILE A 754 12.67 40.04 -30.59
N ILE A 755 13.18 40.21 -29.37
CA ILE A 755 13.33 39.13 -28.39
C ILE A 755 12.01 38.89 -27.65
N VAL A 756 11.61 37.63 -27.55
CA VAL A 756 10.37 37.17 -26.90
C VAL A 756 10.68 35.99 -25.98
N LYS A 757 10.35 36.12 -24.68
CA LYS A 757 10.42 35.03 -23.70
C LYS A 757 9.05 34.33 -23.69
N VAL A 758 9.00 33.01 -23.93
CA VAL A 758 7.76 32.23 -24.04
C VAL A 758 7.93 30.86 -23.36
N ARG A 759 7.10 30.52 -22.38
CA ARG A 759 7.04 29.18 -21.78
C ARG A 759 5.58 28.67 -21.84
N PRO A 760 5.29 27.46 -22.38
CA PRO A 760 6.22 26.59 -23.10
C PRO A 760 6.61 27.20 -24.46
N SER A 761 7.55 26.59 -25.18
CA SER A 761 7.95 27.10 -26.49
C SER A 761 6.81 26.97 -27.52
N THR A 762 6.57 28.00 -28.33
CA THR A 762 5.61 27.92 -29.45
C THR A 762 5.85 29.01 -30.52
N LYS A 763 5.07 28.93 -31.61
CA LYS A 763 5.15 29.80 -32.79
C LYS A 763 4.57 31.19 -32.53
N VAL A 764 5.44 32.18 -32.33
CA VAL A 764 5.06 33.61 -32.20
C VAL A 764 4.81 34.25 -33.56
N VAL A 765 3.75 35.07 -33.66
CA VAL A 765 3.36 35.78 -34.90
C VAL A 765 3.67 37.27 -34.81
N PHE A 766 4.37 37.82 -35.80
CA PHE A 766 4.78 39.23 -35.88
C PHE A 766 4.10 39.95 -37.05
N ALA A 767 3.57 41.15 -36.82
CA ALA A 767 2.95 41.98 -37.86
C ALA A 767 3.27 43.48 -37.68
N SER A 768 3.74 44.14 -38.74
CA SER A 768 3.96 45.60 -38.73
C SER A 768 2.70 46.37 -39.10
N ALA A 769 2.36 47.39 -38.31
CA ALA A 769 1.27 48.32 -38.61
C ALA A 769 1.59 49.27 -39.78
N ASN A 770 2.87 49.53 -40.07
CA ASN A 770 3.27 50.27 -41.27
C ASN A 770 4.60 49.73 -41.83
N LYS A 771 4.48 48.82 -42.82
CA LYS A 771 5.62 48.20 -43.51
C LYS A 771 6.53 49.21 -44.23
N LYS A 772 6.03 50.40 -44.61
CA LYS A 772 6.83 51.47 -45.24
C LYS A 772 7.77 52.17 -44.25
N ILE A 773 7.47 52.11 -42.94
CA ILE A 773 8.35 52.65 -41.87
C ILE A 773 9.29 51.56 -41.37
N ALA A 774 8.76 50.39 -40.96
CA ALA A 774 9.57 49.24 -40.55
C ALA A 774 8.90 47.91 -40.92
N ALA A 775 9.70 46.95 -41.39
CA ALA A 775 9.25 45.61 -41.78
C ALA A 775 9.77 44.54 -40.81
N VAL A 776 8.99 43.49 -40.56
CA VAL A 776 9.37 42.38 -39.65
C VAL A 776 9.14 41.03 -40.32
N THR A 777 10.06 40.08 -40.13
CA THR A 777 9.97 38.73 -40.70
C THR A 777 9.19 37.75 -39.81
N LYS A 778 8.81 36.60 -40.36
CA LYS A 778 8.18 35.48 -39.61
C LYS A 778 9.05 34.98 -38.43
N LYS A 779 10.37 35.22 -38.43
CA LYS A 779 11.31 34.88 -37.32
C LYS A 779 11.59 36.07 -36.37
N GLY A 780 10.81 37.14 -36.42
CA GLY A 780 10.94 38.30 -35.52
C GLY A 780 12.09 39.27 -35.85
N MET A 781 12.71 39.16 -37.03
CA MET A 781 13.77 40.10 -37.45
C MET A 781 13.15 41.37 -38.03
N LEU A 782 13.41 42.52 -37.40
CA LEU A 782 12.93 43.85 -37.75
C LEU A 782 13.97 44.58 -38.62
N LYS A 783 13.54 45.32 -39.65
CA LYS A 783 14.37 46.21 -40.47
C LYS A 783 13.74 47.62 -40.53
N GLY A 784 14.54 48.66 -40.29
CA GLY A 784 14.12 50.05 -40.48
C GLY A 784 14.12 50.44 -41.96
N MET A 785 13.02 51.01 -42.46
CA MET A 785 12.83 51.31 -43.89
C MET A 785 12.80 52.82 -44.19
N LYS A 786 12.01 53.60 -43.45
CA LYS A 786 11.94 55.07 -43.53
C LYS A 786 11.91 55.67 -42.13
N LYS A 787 12.58 56.82 -41.92
CA LYS A 787 12.59 57.59 -40.67
C LYS A 787 11.14 57.86 -40.21
N GLY A 788 10.85 57.63 -38.92
CA GLY A 788 9.50 57.74 -38.37
C GLY A 788 9.19 56.74 -37.26
N ARG A 789 7.97 56.78 -36.73
CA ARG A 789 7.48 55.93 -35.62
C ARG A 789 6.38 54.97 -36.11
N THR A 790 6.44 53.71 -35.70
CA THR A 790 5.41 52.70 -36.00
C THR A 790 5.24 51.70 -34.85
N LYS A 791 4.33 50.73 -35.01
CA LYS A 791 4.01 49.68 -34.03
C LYS A 791 4.12 48.30 -34.68
N ILE A 792 4.81 47.37 -34.01
CA ILE A 792 4.78 45.94 -34.35
C ILE A 792 3.87 45.23 -33.35
N LYS A 793 2.84 44.53 -33.86
CA LYS A 793 2.02 43.62 -33.04
C LYS A 793 2.72 42.25 -32.99
N VAL A 794 2.81 41.69 -31.79
CA VAL A 794 3.42 40.38 -31.50
C VAL A 794 2.35 39.52 -30.80
N LYS A 795 1.99 38.38 -31.38
CA LYS A 795 0.91 37.52 -30.87
C LYS A 795 1.43 36.13 -30.45
N CYS A 796 0.96 35.67 -29.30
CA CYS A 796 1.19 34.31 -28.79
C CYS A 796 0.04 33.91 -27.85
N TYR A 797 -0.43 32.65 -27.87
CA TYR A 797 -1.52 32.12 -27.02
C TYR A 797 -2.86 32.89 -27.04
N GLY A 798 -3.09 33.74 -28.06
CA GLY A 798 -4.22 34.68 -28.17
C GLY A 798 -3.89 36.09 -27.65
N ILE A 799 -2.89 36.22 -26.78
CA ILE A 799 -2.41 37.49 -26.23
C ILE A 799 -1.68 38.29 -27.32
N THR A 800 -2.01 39.58 -27.44
CA THR A 800 -1.32 40.51 -28.36
C THR A 800 -0.54 41.55 -27.56
N LYS A 801 0.78 41.56 -27.69
CA LYS A 801 1.67 42.62 -27.15
C LYS A 801 2.15 43.52 -28.29
N THR A 802 2.50 44.78 -27.99
CA THR A 802 2.91 45.77 -28.99
C THR A 802 4.30 46.31 -28.69
N VAL A 803 5.15 46.36 -29.71
CA VAL A 803 6.48 47.00 -29.68
C VAL A 803 6.42 48.31 -30.47
N ILE A 804 6.82 49.42 -29.86
CA ILE A 804 6.98 50.70 -30.54
C ILE A 804 8.33 50.70 -31.26
N VAL A 805 8.33 51.01 -32.55
CA VAL A 805 9.57 51.11 -33.35
C VAL A 805 9.78 52.55 -33.78
N ILE A 806 10.98 53.08 -33.50
CA ILE A 806 11.43 54.40 -33.95
C ILE A 806 12.60 54.18 -34.90
N VAL A 807 12.41 54.51 -36.17
CA VAL A 807 13.48 54.54 -37.17
C VAL A 807 14.10 55.93 -37.17
N LYS A 808 15.40 56.00 -36.84
CA LYS A 808 16.23 57.20 -37.01
C LYS A 808 16.84 57.23 -38.42
#